data_AF-A0A668VIE1-F1
#
_entry.id   AF-A0A668VIE1-F1
#
_cell.length_a   1.000
_cell.length_b   1.000
_cell.length_c   1.000
_cell.angle_alpha   90.00
_cell.angle_beta   90.00
_cell.angle_gamma   90.00
#
_symmetry.space_group_name_H-M   'P 1'
#
loop_
_entity.id
_entity.type
_entity.pdbx_description
1 polymer ?
#
loop_
_entity_poly.entity_id
_entity_poly.type
_entity_poly.pdbx_seq_one_letter_code
_entity_poly.pdbx_strand_id
1 'polypeptide(L)'
;MEDNSSSSSVVSGVTQASFLQKTLERLSSTQNLKLKTEEAGPVAVIALQRYLSEQTEGQQLDSYSYDVTVTDGVWRAKCFLHPSLNHLVHSNSLKTGSDISITQCSFVYNERRLGHGYICIEQLRCAAKRSAVLARVNTVSSLPMLVKQGMERSVVLQSDVPLQVSRKHYLSLWNNDDPEGDIWMSGSPSADTVLDVSKVTLLSSLDSSFKNTWKPLPLLVKIIHKSRLRYYGKFGLKIDYPYQAYFEVADQSGTMSLVLWNELCPEFYQRLNVGTVLYLQNYTLKQSYSNRSRPQMDHHRMKTFNSVEICLNPRNPASVITVVSPKSILPQWGLPDISYQFTARSELEKLANNSACDIIGLVTFVGRVERVKSKGKGPEKYWTYRWVHAVDGTSDHPFILELFSTSQAEIFSHICPMTYLVCTQMRVCHVEGSLPYLTSSCETETFITGYHKGQPYVNDPRVKSFIQWTKTLKDNVVLQKTAVGGYYRYPRPPAMFTQSMADAQVPLVAAADLKRELETLQYREHKKLAIQGQIAVVQYMETPKTPEPQGLKDKEVPSASTDVCDQTVTYPSHSSTAKQTLVESSTSHCTDSSSESRRKRRIQMRNAGCKNTDEGEEQAEEESNSAFEEVQQVGLSLEGENPHSDSNDLSWESSSWAKQQQEVSEHLCQGGLWQDSICRRFTLDEKNVLLQWSNLQPTRWTPLRTADALSPLLCPGYYHVTILGINKQIAVDAVYIPVVSSSEPQAVGLPQDPHGNTMLSCLSSGFLCPLSNTANNSEETLSSPEEILATASELEDTHVVCILDLCHLGGDKVEVMISKVYRLTEVSLD
;
A
#
# COMPACT_ATOMS: atom_id res chain seq x y z
N MET A 1 -49.20 3.51 45.78
CA MET A 1 -50.52 3.26 45.18
C MET A 1 -50.48 3.84 43.78
N GLU A 2 -50.31 3.05 42.73
CA GLU A 2 -50.20 1.58 42.68
C GLU A 2 -49.07 1.15 41.73
N ASP A 3 -48.61 -0.07 41.90
CA ASP A 3 -47.54 -0.66 41.11
C ASP A 3 -47.98 -0.97 39.67
N ASN A 4 -47.03 -0.95 38.73
CA ASN A 4 -47.10 -1.88 37.61
C ASN A 4 -45.69 -2.22 37.12
N SER A 5 -45.20 -3.36 37.61
CA SER A 5 -43.99 -4.01 37.16
C SER A 5 -44.29 -4.90 35.95
N SER A 6 -43.54 -4.72 34.87
CA SER A 6 -43.55 -5.64 33.73
C SER A 6 -42.12 -6.06 33.40
N SER A 7 -41.68 -7.14 34.05
CA SER A 7 -40.39 -7.78 33.86
C SER A 7 -40.24 -8.36 32.44
N SER A 8 -39.25 -7.90 31.67
CA SER A 8 -38.79 -8.63 30.48
C SER A 8 -37.95 -9.82 30.92
N SER A 9 -38.24 -11.00 30.35
CA SER A 9 -37.64 -12.28 30.74
C SER A 9 -36.13 -12.35 30.48
N VAL A 10 -35.38 -12.67 31.53
CA VAL A 10 -33.94 -12.96 31.46
C VAL A 10 -33.71 -14.24 30.66
N VAL A 11 -33.06 -14.12 29.50
CA VAL A 11 -32.41 -15.27 28.85
C VAL A 11 -31.09 -15.51 29.59
N SER A 12 -31.01 -16.62 30.32
CA SER A 12 -29.86 -17.02 31.12
C SER A 12 -28.70 -17.57 30.27
N GLY A 13 -28.12 -16.69 29.44
CA GLY A 13 -26.76 -16.84 28.92
C GLY A 13 -25.79 -16.03 29.79
N VAL A 14 -24.65 -16.62 30.17
CA VAL A 14 -23.66 -16.03 31.09
C VAL A 14 -23.36 -14.56 30.72
N THR A 15 -23.79 -13.62 31.56
CA THR A 15 -23.50 -12.18 31.40
C THR A 15 -22.03 -11.92 31.66
N GLN A 16 -21.20 -12.10 30.63
CA GLN A 16 -19.78 -11.83 30.65
C GLN A 16 -19.54 -10.33 30.75
N ALA A 17 -19.39 -9.82 31.97
CA ALA A 17 -19.32 -8.38 32.24
C ALA A 17 -18.07 -7.75 31.57
N SER A 18 -18.32 -6.76 30.71
CA SER A 18 -17.37 -6.11 29.79
C SER A 18 -16.02 -5.76 30.43
N PHE A 19 -14.94 -6.13 29.75
CA PHE A 19 -13.58 -5.80 30.15
C PHE A 19 -13.31 -4.30 29.98
N LEU A 20 -13.74 -3.71 28.85
CA LEU A 20 -13.51 -2.30 28.56
C LEU A 20 -14.26 -1.40 29.55
N GLN A 21 -15.52 -1.73 29.86
CA GLN A 21 -16.32 -0.98 30.82
C GLN A 21 -15.70 -1.03 32.23
N LYS A 22 -15.38 -2.22 32.76
CA LYS A 22 -14.68 -2.38 34.05
C LYS A 22 -13.36 -1.61 34.11
N THR A 23 -12.60 -1.62 33.02
CA THR A 23 -11.32 -0.90 32.92
C THR A 23 -11.54 0.62 33.05
N LEU A 24 -12.54 1.17 32.35
CA LEU A 24 -12.86 2.60 32.43
C LEU A 24 -13.45 3.01 33.80
N GLU A 25 -14.26 2.16 34.41
CA GLU A 25 -14.80 2.35 35.77
C GLU A 25 -13.66 2.40 36.79
N ARG A 26 -12.72 1.43 36.75
CA ARG A 26 -11.52 1.43 37.62
C ARG A 26 -10.62 2.64 37.40
N LEU A 27 -10.36 3.02 36.14
CA LEU A 27 -9.63 4.26 35.80
C LEU A 27 -10.34 5.54 36.28
N SER A 28 -11.64 5.47 36.57
CA SER A 28 -12.44 6.59 37.05
C SER A 28 -12.59 6.63 38.57
N SER A 29 -12.50 5.48 39.25
CA SER A 29 -12.60 5.37 40.71
C SER A 29 -11.25 5.45 41.44
N THR A 30 -10.14 5.21 40.74
CA THR A 30 -8.80 5.16 41.35
C THR A 30 -8.23 6.58 41.49
N GLN A 31 -7.62 6.89 42.65
CA GLN A 31 -6.93 8.18 42.86
C GLN A 31 -5.75 8.39 41.90
N ASN A 32 -5.11 7.28 41.49
CA ASN A 32 -4.14 7.24 40.40
C ASN A 32 -4.85 6.99 39.06
N LEU A 33 -4.57 7.84 38.06
CA LEU A 33 -5.11 7.72 36.69
C LEU A 33 -4.49 6.59 35.86
N LYS A 34 -3.90 5.58 36.51
CA LYS A 34 -3.07 4.54 35.89
C LYS A 34 -3.40 3.18 36.46
N LEU A 35 -3.61 2.22 35.57
CA LEU A 35 -4.00 0.86 35.88
C LEU A 35 -3.02 -0.14 35.28
N LYS A 36 -2.49 -1.03 36.12
CA LYS A 36 -1.89 -2.30 35.69
C LYS A 36 -2.96 -3.38 35.85
N THR A 37 -3.12 -4.23 34.83
CA THR A 37 -4.17 -5.24 34.77
C THR A 37 -3.55 -6.62 34.84
N GLU A 38 -3.75 -7.32 35.95
CA GLU A 38 -3.29 -8.70 36.15
C GLU A 38 -4.17 -9.69 35.36
N GLU A 39 -5.48 -9.45 35.30
CA GLU A 39 -6.44 -10.19 34.46
C GLU A 39 -6.72 -9.43 33.14
N ALA A 40 -5.81 -9.51 32.18
CA ALA A 40 -5.95 -8.82 30.88
C ALA A 40 -6.76 -9.66 29.85
N GLY A 41 -8.08 -9.52 29.87
CA GLY A 41 -8.98 -10.15 28.89
C GLY A 41 -8.66 -9.71 27.45
N PRO A 42 -8.87 -10.59 26.44
CA PRO A 42 -8.59 -10.26 25.05
C PRO A 42 -9.61 -9.25 24.50
N VAL A 43 -9.12 -8.25 23.78
CA VAL A 43 -9.91 -7.30 23.01
C VAL A 43 -9.42 -7.25 21.57
N ALA A 44 -10.33 -7.15 20.61
CA ALA A 44 -9.99 -7.12 19.20
C ALA A 44 -9.67 -5.70 18.72
N VAL A 45 -8.64 -5.56 17.89
CA VAL A 45 -8.34 -4.30 17.20
C VAL A 45 -9.24 -4.16 15.97
N ILE A 46 -10.06 -3.11 15.92
CA ILE A 46 -11.01 -2.85 14.82
C ILE A 46 -10.63 -1.64 13.97
N ALA A 47 -9.82 -0.71 14.48
CA ALA A 47 -9.19 0.34 13.69
C ALA A 47 -7.82 0.72 14.26
N LEU A 48 -6.90 1.11 13.39
CA LEU A 48 -5.57 1.62 13.71
C LEU A 48 -5.30 2.81 12.80
N GLN A 49 -5.42 4.02 13.33
CA GLN A 49 -5.50 5.27 12.56
C GLN A 49 -4.28 6.15 12.85
N ARG A 50 -3.60 6.61 11.80
CA ARG A 50 -2.32 7.33 11.89
C ARG A 50 -2.52 8.83 11.70
N TYR A 51 -1.78 9.66 12.44
CA TYR A 51 -1.75 11.10 12.21
C TYR A 51 -0.41 11.73 12.62
N LEU A 52 -0.16 12.95 12.16
CA LEU A 52 1.11 13.65 12.42
C LEU A 52 1.17 14.16 13.88
N SER A 53 2.16 13.73 14.65
CA SER A 53 2.29 14.06 16.08
C SER A 53 2.32 15.57 16.36
N GLU A 54 2.03 15.93 17.61
CA GLU A 54 2.42 17.22 18.18
C GLU A 54 3.91 17.23 18.52
N GLN A 55 4.54 18.40 18.43
CA GLN A 55 5.95 18.55 18.81
C GLN A 55 6.02 18.73 20.33
N THR A 56 6.55 17.72 21.03
CA THR A 56 6.86 17.78 22.47
C THR A 56 8.37 17.97 22.63
N GLU A 57 8.80 18.78 23.59
CA GLU A 57 10.22 18.94 23.91
C GLU A 57 10.84 17.58 24.28
N GLY A 58 11.98 17.24 23.66
CA GLY A 58 12.68 15.96 23.86
C GLY A 58 12.21 14.77 23.01
N GLN A 59 11.18 14.88 22.17
CA GLN A 59 10.83 13.81 21.22
C GLN A 59 11.68 13.86 19.94
N GLN A 60 11.98 12.68 19.37
CA GLN A 60 12.62 12.56 18.05
C GLN A 60 11.91 13.41 17.00
N LEU A 61 12.68 14.07 16.13
CA LEU A 61 12.15 14.67 14.91
C LEU A 61 11.41 13.60 14.10
N ASP A 62 10.25 13.99 13.57
CA ASP A 62 9.46 13.22 12.62
C ASP A 62 8.78 11.92 13.11
N SER A 63 8.15 11.93 14.29
CA SER A 63 7.28 10.82 14.75
C SER A 63 5.82 10.95 14.27
N TYR A 64 5.16 9.79 14.08
CA TYR A 64 3.70 9.70 13.90
C TYR A 64 3.04 9.23 15.21
N SER A 65 1.79 9.65 15.42
CA SER A 65 0.93 9.19 16.51
C SER A 65 -0.17 8.28 15.96
N TYR A 66 -0.68 7.40 16.80
CA TYR A 66 -1.69 6.41 16.41
C TYR A 66 -2.83 6.36 17.43
N ASP A 67 -4.06 6.42 16.92
CA ASP A 67 -5.26 6.03 17.67
C ASP A 67 -5.60 4.58 17.33
N VAL A 68 -5.88 3.76 18.34
CA VAL A 68 -6.33 2.39 18.18
C VAL A 68 -7.74 2.25 18.73
N THR A 69 -8.66 1.75 17.91
CA THR A 69 -10.01 1.41 18.37
C THR A 69 -10.10 -0.08 18.60
N VAL A 70 -10.52 -0.47 19.80
CA VAL A 70 -10.64 -1.86 20.25
C VAL A 70 -12.07 -2.22 20.63
N THR A 71 -12.39 -3.51 20.68
CA THR A 71 -13.68 -4.01 21.18
C THR A 71 -13.55 -5.32 21.96
N ASP A 72 -14.35 -5.48 23.01
CA ASP A 72 -14.55 -6.75 23.73
C ASP A 72 -15.80 -7.51 23.26
N GLY A 73 -16.39 -7.09 22.14
CA GLY A 73 -17.64 -7.62 21.59
C GLY A 73 -18.91 -6.99 22.16
N VAL A 74 -18.81 -6.21 23.25
CA VAL A 74 -19.93 -5.46 23.85
C VAL A 74 -19.80 -3.97 23.57
N TRP A 75 -18.60 -3.42 23.81
CA TRP A 75 -18.31 -2.00 23.61
C TRP A 75 -17.18 -1.80 22.60
N ARG A 76 -17.13 -0.62 21.97
CA ARG A 76 -15.94 -0.08 21.30
C ARG A 76 -15.25 0.92 22.21
N ALA A 77 -13.92 0.94 22.26
CA ALA A 77 -13.17 1.99 22.93
C ALA A 77 -12.11 2.55 21.97
N LYS A 78 -12.12 3.87 21.76
CA LYS A 78 -11.12 4.61 20.99
C LYS A 78 -10.03 5.08 21.96
N CYS A 79 -8.82 4.56 21.78
CA CYS A 79 -7.69 4.73 22.69
C CYS A 79 -6.51 5.36 21.97
N PHE A 80 -5.71 6.16 22.68
CA PHE A 80 -4.43 6.64 22.20
C PHE A 80 -3.36 5.57 22.44
N LEU A 81 -2.51 5.31 21.44
CA LEU A 81 -1.38 4.39 21.57
C LEU A 81 -0.15 5.15 22.08
N HIS A 82 0.42 4.73 23.22
CA HIS A 82 1.62 5.38 23.74
C HIS A 82 2.81 5.22 22.77
N PRO A 83 3.63 6.26 22.50
CA PRO A 83 4.67 6.21 21.48
C PRO A 83 5.70 5.08 21.62
N SER A 84 5.93 4.57 22.83
CA SER A 84 6.79 3.39 23.05
C SER A 84 6.30 2.13 22.34
N LEU A 85 5.01 2.05 21.99
CA LEU A 85 4.40 0.92 21.29
C LEU A 85 4.36 1.12 19.75
N ASN A 86 4.83 2.25 19.22
CA ASN A 86 4.81 2.53 17.78
C ASN A 86 5.58 1.49 16.96
N HIS A 87 6.61 0.85 17.54
CA HIS A 87 7.36 -0.22 16.89
C HIS A 87 6.44 -1.40 16.50
N LEU A 88 5.44 -1.74 17.31
CA LEU A 88 4.46 -2.80 17.01
C LEU A 88 3.58 -2.46 15.79
N VAL A 89 3.37 -1.17 15.49
CA VAL A 89 2.69 -0.74 14.27
C VAL A 89 3.66 -0.82 13.09
N HIS A 90 4.90 -0.36 13.27
CA HIS A 90 5.92 -0.39 12.21
C HIS A 90 6.26 -1.82 11.75
N SER A 91 6.25 -2.80 12.65
CA SER A 91 6.42 -4.23 12.34
C SER A 91 5.12 -4.94 11.90
N ASN A 92 3.96 -4.26 11.94
CA ASN A 92 2.63 -4.86 11.78
C ASN A 92 2.34 -6.03 12.78
N SER A 93 2.93 -5.98 13.98
CA SER A 93 2.60 -6.88 15.10
C SER A 93 1.28 -6.46 15.79
N LEU A 94 1.00 -5.16 15.87
CA LEU A 94 -0.29 -4.60 16.28
C LEU A 94 -1.12 -4.28 15.03
N LYS A 95 -2.22 -5.01 14.82
CA LYS A 95 -2.95 -4.97 13.54
C LYS A 95 -4.44 -5.25 13.68
N THR A 96 -5.24 -4.68 12.75
CA THR A 96 -6.70 -4.87 12.71
C THR A 96 -7.10 -6.33 12.47
N GLY A 97 -8.18 -6.78 13.11
CA GLY A 97 -8.66 -8.18 13.04
C GLY A 97 -7.95 -9.18 13.98
N SER A 98 -6.99 -8.72 14.79
CA SER A 98 -6.27 -9.52 15.79
C SER A 98 -6.69 -9.15 17.21
N ASP A 99 -6.58 -10.12 18.14
CA ASP A 99 -6.78 -9.88 19.57
C ASP A 99 -5.50 -9.35 20.23
N ILE A 100 -5.67 -8.48 21.23
CA ILE A 100 -4.63 -7.98 22.11
C ILE A 100 -5.08 -8.08 23.58
N SER A 101 -4.13 -8.21 24.50
CA SER A 101 -4.36 -8.10 25.95
C SER A 101 -3.74 -6.80 26.46
N ILE A 102 -4.56 -5.88 26.98
CA ILE A 102 -4.09 -4.60 27.54
C ILE A 102 -3.61 -4.81 28.98
N THR A 103 -2.30 -4.75 29.20
CA THR A 103 -1.68 -5.00 30.52
C THR A 103 -1.43 -3.72 31.32
N GLN A 104 -1.28 -2.58 30.65
CA GLN A 104 -1.15 -1.27 31.32
C GLN A 104 -1.82 -0.18 30.49
N CYS A 105 -2.66 0.62 31.15
CA CYS A 105 -3.30 1.79 30.56
C CYS A 105 -3.45 2.92 31.58
N SER A 106 -3.67 4.13 31.08
CA SER A 106 -3.97 5.31 31.88
C SER A 106 -5.13 6.10 31.29
N PHE A 107 -5.74 6.98 32.07
CA PHE A 107 -6.77 7.90 31.60
C PHE A 107 -6.21 9.32 31.51
N VAL A 108 -6.13 9.86 30.30
CA VAL A 108 -5.54 11.18 30.03
C VAL A 108 -6.67 12.19 29.86
N TYR A 109 -6.70 13.21 30.71
CA TYR A 109 -7.58 14.37 30.54
C TYR A 109 -6.93 15.41 29.65
N ASN A 110 -7.73 16.07 28.80
CA ASN A 110 -7.28 17.25 28.08
C ASN A 110 -7.70 18.49 28.87
N GLU A 111 -6.81 19.00 29.72
CA GLU A 111 -7.06 20.19 30.57
C GLU A 111 -7.39 21.46 29.76
N ARG A 112 -7.11 21.48 28.45
CA ARG A 112 -7.46 22.59 27.55
C ARG A 112 -8.90 22.49 27.01
N ARG A 113 -9.64 21.40 27.28
CA ARG A 113 -11.04 21.20 26.81
C ARG A 113 -11.91 20.49 27.86
N LEU A 114 -12.95 21.18 28.31
CA LEU A 114 -13.97 20.61 29.19
C LEU A 114 -14.62 19.36 28.55
N GLY A 115 -14.78 18.30 29.35
CA GLY A 115 -15.42 17.05 28.90
C GLY A 115 -14.61 16.23 27.91
N HIS A 116 -13.29 16.44 27.79
CA HIS A 116 -12.41 15.68 26.89
C HIS A 116 -11.36 14.88 27.67
N GLY A 117 -11.30 13.58 27.39
CA GLY A 117 -10.27 12.66 27.87
C GLY A 117 -10.39 11.32 27.16
N TYR A 118 -9.36 10.48 27.28
CA TYR A 118 -9.28 9.20 26.58
C TYR A 118 -8.40 8.21 27.33
N ILE A 119 -8.56 6.93 27.01
CA ILE A 119 -7.68 5.87 27.50
C ILE A 119 -6.38 5.90 26.67
N CYS A 120 -5.23 5.93 27.34
CA CYS A 120 -3.91 5.73 26.77
C CYS A 120 -3.49 4.27 27.03
N ILE A 121 -3.15 3.51 25.99
CA ILE A 121 -2.59 2.16 26.13
C ILE A 121 -1.07 2.29 26.18
N GLU A 122 -0.49 1.90 27.31
CA GLU A 122 0.95 2.02 27.57
C GLU A 122 1.70 0.70 27.42
N GLN A 123 1.04 -0.44 27.71
CA GLN A 123 1.56 -1.77 27.47
C GLN A 123 0.43 -2.71 27.04
N LEU A 124 0.74 -3.57 26.07
CA LEU A 124 -0.15 -4.59 25.54
C LEU A 124 0.66 -5.84 25.13
N ARG A 125 -0.03 -6.97 24.96
CA ARG A 125 0.51 -8.17 24.30
C ARG A 125 -0.35 -8.47 23.06
N CYS A 126 0.28 -8.71 21.91
CA CYS A 126 -0.43 -9.10 20.69
C CYS A 126 -0.62 -10.62 20.61
N ALA A 127 -1.79 -11.07 20.15
CA ALA A 127 -2.00 -12.45 19.75
C ALA A 127 -1.68 -12.64 18.25
N ALA A 128 -0.96 -13.69 17.90
CA ALA A 128 -0.60 -13.99 16.51
C ALA A 128 -1.78 -14.49 15.64
N LYS A 129 -2.88 -14.91 16.26
CA LYS A 129 -4.05 -15.53 15.59
C LYS A 129 -5.14 -14.50 15.27
N ARG A 130 -6.07 -14.87 14.38
CA ARG A 130 -7.29 -14.10 14.09
C ARG A 130 -8.12 -13.95 15.37
N SER A 131 -8.81 -12.81 15.50
CA SER A 131 -9.61 -12.50 16.68
C SER A 131 -10.75 -13.51 16.93
N ALA A 132 -10.77 -14.08 18.14
CA ALA A 132 -11.86 -14.90 18.64
C ALA A 132 -13.08 -14.05 19.07
N VAL A 133 -12.85 -12.77 19.40
CA VAL A 133 -13.90 -11.81 19.74
C VAL A 133 -14.70 -11.43 18.49
N LEU A 134 -14.02 -11.10 17.38
CA LEU A 134 -14.69 -10.68 16.13
C LEU A 134 -15.45 -11.81 15.44
N ALA A 135 -15.09 -13.07 15.67
CA ALA A 135 -15.89 -14.22 15.24
C ALA A 135 -17.33 -14.22 15.80
N ARG A 136 -17.61 -13.42 16.85
CA ARG A 136 -18.92 -13.26 17.48
C ARG A 136 -19.61 -11.93 17.12
N VAL A 137 -18.97 -11.06 16.33
CA VAL A 137 -19.44 -9.69 16.04
C VAL A 137 -19.85 -9.58 14.57
N ASN A 138 -21.15 -9.59 14.30
CA ASN A 138 -21.68 -9.47 12.94
C ASN A 138 -21.43 -8.08 12.30
N THR A 139 -21.45 -7.00 13.10
CA THR A 139 -21.32 -5.63 12.59
C THR A 139 -20.73 -4.71 13.66
N VAL A 140 -19.45 -4.36 13.52
CA VAL A 140 -18.70 -3.54 14.48
C VAL A 140 -19.30 -2.14 14.66
N SER A 141 -19.88 -1.53 13.62
CA SER A 141 -20.50 -0.19 13.71
C SER A 141 -21.75 -0.14 14.59
N SER A 142 -22.42 -1.29 14.84
CA SER A 142 -23.60 -1.37 15.72
C SER A 142 -23.26 -1.39 17.22
N LEU A 143 -22.00 -1.69 17.57
CA LEU A 143 -21.55 -1.69 18.97
C LEU A 143 -21.45 -0.25 19.49
N PRO A 144 -21.94 0.06 20.70
CA PRO A 144 -21.84 1.39 21.28
C PRO A 144 -20.38 1.80 21.55
N MET A 145 -20.08 3.09 21.43
CA MET A 145 -18.78 3.65 21.84
C MET A 145 -18.79 3.89 23.35
N LEU A 146 -17.80 3.34 24.05
CA LEU A 146 -17.59 3.52 25.47
C LEU A 146 -17.00 4.92 25.71
N VAL A 147 -17.73 5.71 26.49
CA VAL A 147 -17.36 7.09 26.84
C VAL A 147 -17.50 7.25 28.35
N LYS A 148 -16.58 8.00 28.97
CA LYS A 148 -16.64 8.30 30.41
C LYS A 148 -17.83 9.20 30.72
N GLN A 149 -18.50 8.96 31.84
CA GLN A 149 -19.57 9.82 32.32
C GLN A 149 -19.10 11.28 32.45
N GLY A 150 -19.87 12.23 31.93
CA GLY A 150 -19.51 13.65 31.81
C GLY A 150 -18.69 13.99 30.55
N MET A 151 -18.37 13.03 29.69
CA MET A 151 -17.66 13.22 28.40
C MET A 151 -18.51 12.84 27.18
N GLU A 152 -19.81 12.59 27.35
CA GLU A 152 -20.74 12.12 26.31
C GLU A 152 -20.90 13.10 25.15
N ARG A 153 -20.51 14.37 25.34
CA ARG A 153 -20.48 15.43 24.32
C ARG A 153 -19.15 15.52 23.56
N SER A 154 -18.20 14.62 23.81
CA SER A 154 -16.92 14.59 23.11
C SER A 154 -17.09 14.13 21.67
N VAL A 155 -17.26 15.10 20.77
CA VAL A 155 -17.32 14.88 19.32
C VAL A 155 -16.14 14.01 18.84
N VAL A 156 -14.96 14.18 19.42
CA VAL A 156 -13.71 13.48 19.03
C VAL A 156 -13.75 11.96 19.31
N LEU A 157 -14.53 11.52 20.30
CA LEU A 157 -14.78 10.10 20.57
C LEU A 157 -15.87 9.51 19.67
N GLN A 158 -16.75 10.36 19.13
CA GLN A 158 -17.89 9.95 18.30
C GLN A 158 -17.64 10.13 16.79
N SER A 159 -16.67 10.95 16.40
CA SER A 159 -16.32 11.27 15.01
C SER A 159 -14.92 10.79 14.64
N ASP A 160 -14.69 10.76 13.33
CA ASP A 160 -13.47 10.26 12.71
C ASP A 160 -12.34 11.30 12.68
N VAL A 161 -11.91 11.77 13.87
CA VAL A 161 -10.82 12.75 14.03
C VAL A 161 -9.86 12.33 15.17
N PRO A 162 -8.56 12.71 15.11
CA PRO A 162 -7.56 12.36 16.13
C PRO A 162 -7.95 12.71 17.58
N LEU A 163 -7.60 11.83 18.53
CA LEU A 163 -7.79 12.09 19.98
C LEU A 163 -7.00 13.31 20.47
N GLN A 164 -5.81 13.54 19.87
CA GLN A 164 -5.01 14.75 20.05
C GLN A 164 -5.56 15.89 19.16
N VAL A 165 -6.26 16.83 19.80
CA VAL A 165 -7.17 17.80 19.16
C VAL A 165 -6.48 18.83 18.25
N SER A 166 -5.14 18.94 18.26
CA SER A 166 -4.44 19.83 17.32
C SER A 166 -4.58 19.41 15.84
N ARG A 167 -4.96 18.16 15.58
CA ARG A 167 -5.16 17.60 14.24
C ARG A 167 -6.65 17.32 13.99
N LYS A 168 -7.09 17.52 12.74
CA LYS A 168 -8.49 17.36 12.31
C LYS A 168 -8.73 16.22 11.31
N HIS A 169 -7.69 15.49 10.96
CA HIS A 169 -7.76 14.39 9.98
C HIS A 169 -6.77 13.29 10.36
N TYR A 170 -7.07 12.08 9.90
CA TYR A 170 -6.12 10.98 9.84
C TYR A 170 -5.41 10.97 8.47
N LEU A 171 -4.28 10.28 8.43
CA LEU A 171 -3.57 9.88 7.22
C LEU A 171 -3.84 8.39 6.98
N SER A 172 -3.77 7.96 5.72
CA SER A 172 -3.68 6.53 5.39
C SER A 172 -2.57 5.87 6.24
N LEU A 173 -2.78 4.64 6.68
CA LEU A 173 -1.90 3.99 7.66
C LEU A 173 -0.46 3.82 7.14
N TRP A 174 -0.28 3.64 5.83
CA TRP A 174 0.99 3.22 5.23
C TRP A 174 1.64 4.21 4.25
N ASN A 175 0.89 5.19 3.75
CA ASN A 175 1.36 6.27 2.87
C ASN A 175 0.64 7.60 3.16
N ASN A 176 1.08 8.69 2.54
CA ASN A 176 0.55 10.03 2.80
C ASN A 176 -0.33 10.58 1.66
N ASP A 177 -0.58 9.80 0.62
CA ASP A 177 -1.22 10.25 -0.63
C ASP A 177 -2.64 9.74 -0.78
N ASP A 178 -2.99 8.64 -0.12
CA ASP A 178 -4.33 8.07 -0.15
C ASP A 178 -5.28 8.80 0.82
N PRO A 179 -6.50 9.19 0.34
CA PRO A 179 -7.60 9.64 1.19
C PRO A 179 -7.90 8.63 2.32
N GLU A 180 -7.90 9.10 3.57
CA GLU A 180 -8.38 8.35 4.73
C GLU A 180 -9.38 9.20 5.52
N GLY A 181 -10.47 8.55 5.91
CA GLY A 181 -11.47 9.08 6.82
C GLY A 181 -12.68 9.77 6.20
N ASP A 182 -13.70 9.95 7.04
CA ASP A 182 -15.05 10.37 6.63
C ASP A 182 -15.08 11.79 6.02
N ILE A 183 -14.03 12.59 6.24
CA ILE A 183 -13.86 13.94 5.68
C ILE A 183 -13.88 13.97 4.15
N TRP A 184 -13.47 12.87 3.49
CA TRP A 184 -13.43 12.77 2.02
C TRP A 184 -14.79 12.38 1.42
N MET A 185 -15.68 11.79 2.22
CA MET A 185 -17.03 11.38 1.81
C MET A 185 -18.04 12.55 1.82
N SER A 186 -17.62 13.72 2.29
CA SER A 186 -18.47 14.89 2.56
C SER A 186 -18.66 15.77 1.33
N GLY A 187 -19.51 15.35 0.40
CA GLY A 187 -19.88 16.14 -0.78
C GLY A 187 -21.39 16.35 -0.88
N SER A 188 -21.87 17.59 -0.74
CA SER A 188 -23.21 17.93 -1.23
C SER A 188 -23.24 17.86 -2.77
N PRO A 189 -24.34 17.41 -3.39
CA PRO A 189 -24.51 17.55 -4.84
C PRO A 189 -24.49 19.03 -5.20
N SER A 190 -23.86 19.39 -6.31
CA SER A 190 -23.98 20.76 -6.85
C SER A 190 -25.44 21.00 -7.21
N ALA A 191 -26.01 22.10 -6.71
CA ALA A 191 -27.31 22.55 -7.17
C ALA A 191 -27.19 22.95 -8.65
N ASP A 192 -28.20 22.62 -9.46
CA ASP A 192 -28.31 23.09 -10.85
C ASP A 192 -28.56 24.61 -10.85
N THR A 193 -27.49 25.39 -10.75
CA THR A 193 -27.50 26.85 -10.83
C THR A 193 -27.42 27.29 -12.30
N VAL A 194 -28.25 28.27 -12.67
CA VAL A 194 -28.16 28.91 -13.99
C VAL A 194 -26.91 29.78 -14.01
N LEU A 195 -25.93 29.41 -14.82
CA LEU A 195 -24.62 30.08 -14.90
C LEU A 195 -24.63 31.22 -15.92
N ASP A 196 -24.32 32.44 -15.49
CA ASP A 196 -24.01 33.55 -16.39
C ASP A 196 -22.58 33.41 -16.95
N VAL A 197 -22.47 32.69 -18.08
CA VAL A 197 -21.21 32.51 -18.81
C VAL A 197 -20.84 33.70 -19.71
N SER A 198 -21.65 34.76 -19.77
CA SER A 198 -21.44 35.89 -20.71
C SER A 198 -20.19 36.73 -20.44
N LYS A 199 -19.59 36.61 -19.24
CA LYS A 199 -18.44 37.40 -18.77
C LYS A 199 -17.24 36.53 -18.37
N VAL A 200 -17.14 35.33 -18.93
CA VAL A 200 -16.01 34.43 -18.72
C VAL A 200 -14.75 34.98 -19.42
N THR A 201 -13.60 34.86 -18.78
CA THR A 201 -12.29 35.15 -19.39
C THR A 201 -11.62 33.87 -19.90
N LEU A 202 -10.73 34.01 -20.88
CA LEU A 202 -9.96 32.90 -21.43
C LEU A 202 -8.61 32.72 -20.70
N LEU A 203 -8.08 31.50 -20.70
CA LEU A 203 -6.77 31.16 -20.12
C LEU A 203 -5.62 31.99 -20.73
N SER A 204 -5.65 32.23 -22.05
CA SER A 204 -4.69 33.10 -22.72
C SER A 204 -4.65 34.54 -22.18
N SER A 205 -5.80 35.05 -21.71
CA SER A 205 -5.91 36.39 -21.14
C SER A 205 -5.27 36.44 -19.75
N LEU A 206 -5.32 35.35 -18.97
CA LEU A 206 -4.70 35.26 -17.64
C LEU A 206 -3.17 35.36 -17.72
N ASP A 207 -2.56 34.58 -18.61
CA ASP A 207 -1.11 34.53 -18.85
C ASP A 207 -0.56 35.94 -19.19
N SER A 208 -1.27 36.67 -20.06
CA SER A 208 -0.92 38.06 -20.41
C SER A 208 -1.15 39.10 -19.29
N SER A 209 -2.05 38.84 -18.34
CA SER A 209 -2.54 39.84 -17.36
C SER A 209 -1.80 39.82 -16.02
N PHE A 210 -1.00 38.79 -15.73
CA PHE A 210 -0.39 38.53 -14.42
C PHE A 210 0.43 39.70 -13.83
N LYS A 211 1.00 40.57 -14.67
CA LYS A 211 1.81 41.74 -14.24
C LYS A 211 1.01 43.01 -13.95
N ASN A 212 -0.30 43.03 -14.20
CA ASN A 212 -1.16 44.20 -14.05
C ASN A 212 -2.15 44.07 -12.89
N THR A 213 -2.68 45.20 -12.39
CA THR A 213 -3.71 45.23 -11.34
C THR A 213 -5.06 44.74 -11.87
N TRP A 214 -5.25 43.42 -11.84
CA TRP A 214 -6.36 42.74 -12.48
C TRP A 214 -7.43 42.26 -11.48
N LYS A 215 -8.70 42.26 -11.89
CA LYS A 215 -9.81 41.66 -11.15
C LYS A 215 -10.21 40.35 -11.84
N PRO A 216 -10.24 39.21 -11.13
CA PRO A 216 -10.59 37.94 -11.75
C PRO A 216 -12.04 37.93 -12.25
N LEU A 217 -12.20 37.89 -13.56
CA LEU A 217 -13.44 37.45 -14.20
C LEU A 217 -13.60 35.93 -14.01
N PRO A 218 -14.83 35.40 -14.02
CA PRO A 218 -15.06 33.96 -13.93
C PRO A 218 -14.33 33.16 -15.02
N LEU A 219 -13.97 31.91 -14.72
CA LEU A 219 -13.48 30.95 -15.71
C LEU A 219 -14.51 29.87 -15.96
N LEU A 220 -14.51 29.35 -17.19
CA LEU A 220 -15.19 28.12 -17.56
C LEU A 220 -14.17 27.21 -18.24
N VAL A 221 -13.81 26.11 -17.60
CA VAL A 221 -12.72 25.23 -18.04
C VAL A 221 -13.09 23.76 -17.87
N LYS A 222 -12.52 22.87 -18.70
CA LYS A 222 -12.64 21.42 -18.56
C LYS A 222 -11.34 20.85 -17.97
N ILE A 223 -11.44 19.93 -17.01
CA ILE A 223 -10.28 19.16 -16.52
C ILE A 223 -9.85 18.19 -17.61
N ILE A 224 -8.59 18.29 -18.05
CA ILE A 224 -7.99 17.36 -19.03
C ILE A 224 -7.04 16.34 -18.39
N HIS A 225 -6.37 16.70 -17.29
CA HIS A 225 -5.59 15.77 -16.46
C HIS A 225 -5.75 16.09 -14.97
N LYS A 226 -5.57 15.06 -14.13
CA LYS A 226 -5.66 15.11 -12.66
C LYS A 226 -4.38 14.54 -12.06
N SER A 227 -3.79 15.22 -11.08
CA SER A 227 -2.68 14.66 -10.31
C SER A 227 -3.17 13.80 -9.16
N ARG A 228 -2.31 12.92 -8.64
CA ARG A 228 -2.43 12.39 -7.27
C ARG A 228 -2.49 13.52 -6.24
N LEU A 229 -3.08 13.27 -5.07
CA LEU A 229 -2.92 14.16 -3.91
C LEU A 229 -1.47 14.16 -3.45
N ARG A 230 -1.09 15.25 -2.79
CA ARG A 230 0.17 15.39 -2.09
C ARG A 230 -0.02 16.04 -0.73
N TYR A 231 0.32 15.30 0.32
CA TYR A 231 0.37 15.84 1.67
C TYR A 231 1.67 16.61 1.92
N TYR A 232 1.58 17.84 2.44
CA TYR A 232 2.73 18.70 2.75
C TYR A 232 2.81 19.11 4.22
N GLY A 233 2.00 18.52 5.10
CA GLY A 233 1.98 18.84 6.53
C GLY A 233 3.30 18.51 7.23
N LYS A 234 3.83 19.44 8.02
CA LYS A 234 5.07 19.28 8.80
C LYS A 234 4.82 19.59 10.27
N PHE A 235 5.76 19.20 11.12
CA PHE A 235 5.79 19.59 12.53
C PHE A 235 5.83 21.13 12.65
N GLY A 236 5.19 21.67 13.69
CA GLY A 236 4.98 23.11 13.84
C GLY A 236 3.94 23.76 12.89
N LEU A 237 3.63 23.18 11.72
CA LEU A 237 2.61 23.74 10.82
C LEU A 237 1.19 23.55 11.37
N LYS A 238 0.54 24.68 11.68
CA LYS A 238 -0.86 24.76 12.13
C LYS A 238 -1.81 24.93 10.94
N ILE A 239 -1.80 23.94 10.05
CA ILE A 239 -2.70 23.85 8.90
C ILE A 239 -3.62 22.63 9.11
N ASP A 240 -4.93 22.85 9.04
CA ASP A 240 -5.93 21.85 9.40
C ASP A 240 -5.92 20.61 8.47
N TYR A 241 -5.73 20.82 7.16
CA TYR A 241 -5.72 19.79 6.12
C TYR A 241 -4.65 20.12 5.07
N PRO A 242 -3.35 19.89 5.33
CA PRO A 242 -2.26 20.35 4.46
C PRO A 242 -2.07 19.42 3.24
N TYR A 243 -3.08 19.39 2.39
CA TYR A 243 -3.12 18.69 1.10
C TYR A 243 -3.11 19.70 -0.04
N GLN A 244 -2.51 19.30 -1.16
CA GLN A 244 -2.67 19.93 -2.46
C GLN A 244 -2.87 18.86 -3.54
N ALA A 245 -3.53 19.24 -4.62
CA ALA A 245 -3.52 18.54 -5.91
C ALA A 245 -3.49 19.57 -7.03
N TYR A 246 -2.97 19.19 -8.20
CA TYR A 246 -3.11 20.00 -9.41
C TYR A 246 -3.87 19.26 -10.50
N PHE A 247 -4.41 20.06 -11.40
CA PHE A 247 -5.17 19.63 -12.56
C PHE A 247 -4.64 20.44 -13.73
N GLU A 248 -4.45 19.82 -14.89
CA GLU A 248 -4.37 20.61 -16.12
C GLU A 248 -5.81 20.84 -16.59
N VAL A 249 -6.16 22.12 -16.76
CA VAL A 249 -7.48 22.56 -17.20
C VAL A 249 -7.36 23.29 -18.53
N ALA A 250 -8.40 23.20 -19.36
CA ALA A 250 -8.39 23.73 -20.71
C ALA A 250 -9.68 24.45 -21.10
N ASP A 251 -9.52 25.42 -21.98
CA ASP A 251 -10.58 26.12 -22.71
C ASP A 251 -10.21 26.20 -24.20
N GLN A 252 -10.99 26.94 -25.00
CA GLN A 252 -10.71 27.15 -26.43
C GLN A 252 -9.38 27.86 -26.74
N SER A 253 -8.69 28.43 -25.75
CA SER A 253 -7.45 29.20 -25.92
C SER A 253 -6.18 28.40 -25.60
N GLY A 254 -6.29 27.30 -24.84
CA GLY A 254 -5.17 26.44 -24.48
C GLY A 254 -5.36 25.73 -23.14
N THR A 255 -4.25 25.37 -22.49
CA THR A 255 -4.22 24.64 -21.21
C THR A 255 -3.43 25.41 -20.15
N MET A 256 -3.80 25.26 -18.88
CA MET A 256 -3.12 25.90 -17.75
C MET A 256 -3.23 25.02 -16.50
N SER A 257 -2.21 25.05 -15.62
CA SER A 257 -2.29 24.39 -14.33
C SER A 257 -3.27 25.09 -13.39
N LEU A 258 -4.10 24.29 -12.72
CA LEU A 258 -4.96 24.68 -11.62
C LEU A 258 -4.57 23.90 -10.37
N VAL A 259 -4.41 24.58 -9.24
CA VAL A 259 -4.00 24.00 -7.96
C VAL A 259 -5.09 24.16 -6.90
N LEU A 260 -5.50 23.05 -6.32
CA LEU A 260 -6.47 22.92 -5.25
C LEU A 260 -5.73 22.86 -3.91
N TRP A 261 -6.13 23.66 -2.92
CA TRP A 261 -5.39 23.83 -1.67
C TRP A 261 -6.22 23.57 -0.41
N ASN A 262 -5.56 22.97 0.59
CA ASN A 262 -6.04 22.84 1.96
C ASN A 262 -7.40 22.13 2.09
N GLU A 263 -8.34 22.73 2.84
CA GLU A 263 -9.71 22.24 3.09
C GLU A 263 -10.55 22.01 1.82
N LEU A 264 -10.17 22.62 0.68
CA LEU A 264 -10.81 22.33 -0.62
C LEU A 264 -10.44 20.94 -1.18
N CYS A 265 -9.33 20.34 -0.74
CA CYS A 265 -8.95 18.99 -1.20
C CYS A 265 -9.94 17.91 -0.74
N PRO A 266 -10.22 17.73 0.58
CA PRO A 266 -11.24 16.77 1.01
C PRO A 266 -12.64 17.11 0.49
N GLU A 267 -12.96 18.39 0.30
CA GLU A 267 -14.25 18.81 -0.23
C GLU A 267 -14.44 18.47 -1.72
N PHE A 268 -13.43 18.65 -2.58
CA PHE A 268 -13.59 18.57 -4.04
C PHE A 268 -12.83 17.43 -4.73
N TYR A 269 -11.68 16.97 -4.23
CA TYR A 269 -10.76 16.13 -5.02
C TYR A 269 -11.37 14.83 -5.57
N GLN A 270 -12.22 14.15 -4.79
CA GLN A 270 -12.92 12.94 -5.26
C GLN A 270 -14.03 13.23 -6.28
N ARG A 271 -14.58 14.45 -6.29
CA ARG A 271 -15.64 14.90 -7.22
C ARG A 271 -15.07 15.46 -8.54
N LEU A 272 -13.82 15.91 -8.53
CA LEU A 272 -13.11 16.46 -9.70
C LEU A 272 -12.40 15.35 -10.49
N ASN A 273 -12.94 14.97 -11.65
CA ASN A 273 -12.37 13.93 -12.52
C ASN A 273 -12.07 14.47 -13.92
N VAL A 274 -11.23 13.79 -14.71
CA VAL A 274 -11.01 14.16 -16.11
C VAL A 274 -12.33 14.19 -16.89
N GLY A 275 -12.52 15.23 -17.69
CA GLY A 275 -13.78 15.55 -18.37
C GLY A 275 -14.74 16.44 -17.57
N THR A 276 -14.52 16.65 -16.27
CA THR A 276 -15.36 17.55 -15.45
C THR A 276 -15.22 19.00 -15.91
N VAL A 277 -16.34 19.71 -16.06
CA VAL A 277 -16.35 21.15 -16.37
C VAL A 277 -16.56 21.96 -15.09
N LEU A 278 -15.75 22.99 -14.92
CA LEU A 278 -15.74 23.87 -13.76
C LEU A 278 -16.06 25.30 -14.17
N TYR A 279 -16.99 25.91 -13.44
CA TYR A 279 -17.17 27.35 -13.41
C TYR A 279 -16.55 27.90 -12.12
N LEU A 280 -15.53 28.75 -12.25
CA LEU A 280 -14.67 29.19 -11.15
C LEU A 280 -14.76 30.70 -10.96
N GLN A 281 -14.90 31.14 -9.71
CA GLN A 281 -14.84 32.55 -9.32
C GLN A 281 -13.92 32.71 -8.11
N ASN A 282 -13.43 33.94 -7.85
CA ASN A 282 -12.56 34.24 -6.72
C ASN A 282 -11.31 33.33 -6.63
N TYR A 283 -10.72 32.99 -7.78
CA TYR A 283 -9.40 32.34 -7.82
C TYR A 283 -8.28 33.40 -7.79
N THR A 284 -7.06 32.96 -7.52
CA THR A 284 -5.85 33.79 -7.60
C THR A 284 -4.91 33.27 -8.67
N LEU A 285 -4.07 34.14 -9.24
CA LEU A 285 -2.97 33.73 -10.10
C LEU A 285 -1.65 33.78 -9.33
N LYS A 286 -0.77 32.80 -9.55
CA LYS A 286 0.60 32.77 -9.02
C LYS A 286 1.58 32.39 -10.14
N GLN A 287 2.84 32.75 -9.98
CA GLN A 287 3.91 32.19 -10.81
C GLN A 287 3.90 30.67 -10.67
N SER A 288 3.94 29.93 -11.78
CA SER A 288 3.94 28.46 -11.75
C SER A 288 5.11 27.91 -10.95
N TYR A 289 4.88 26.84 -10.19
CA TYR A 289 5.96 26.12 -9.51
C TYR A 289 6.89 25.44 -10.53
N SER A 290 8.19 25.77 -10.50
CA SER A 290 9.18 25.31 -11.48
C SER A 290 9.44 23.80 -11.44
N ASN A 291 9.34 23.18 -10.26
CA ASN A 291 9.72 21.77 -10.06
C ASN A 291 8.48 20.85 -10.03
N ARG A 292 7.40 21.22 -10.74
CA ARG A 292 6.21 20.37 -10.92
C ARG A 292 6.43 19.47 -12.14
N SER A 293 6.11 18.18 -12.02
CA SER A 293 5.90 17.34 -13.21
C SER A 293 4.70 17.84 -14.01
N ARG A 294 4.64 17.50 -15.29
CA ARG A 294 3.51 17.82 -16.15
C ARG A 294 3.14 16.60 -16.98
N PRO A 295 1.84 16.38 -17.25
CA PRO A 295 1.42 15.34 -18.19
C PRO A 295 1.99 15.68 -19.58
N GLN A 296 2.25 14.65 -20.39
CA GLN A 296 2.59 14.85 -21.79
C GLN A 296 1.29 14.99 -22.58
N MET A 297 1.12 16.13 -23.26
CA MET A 297 -0.14 16.55 -23.87
C MET A 297 -0.02 16.91 -25.36
N ASP A 298 1.08 16.54 -26.01
CA ASP A 298 1.42 16.98 -27.37
C ASP A 298 0.33 16.62 -28.40
N HIS A 299 -0.40 15.52 -28.17
CA HIS A 299 -1.53 15.08 -28.99
C HIS A 299 -2.72 16.04 -28.99
N HIS A 300 -2.92 16.81 -27.92
CA HIS A 300 -4.00 17.80 -27.84
C HIS A 300 -3.76 19.00 -28.79
N ARG A 301 -2.51 19.26 -29.21
CA ARG A 301 -2.12 20.40 -30.07
C ARG A 301 -2.55 21.79 -29.55
N MET A 302 -2.87 21.87 -28.26
CA MET A 302 -3.27 23.11 -27.58
C MET A 302 -2.04 23.91 -27.13
N LYS A 303 -2.19 25.23 -26.97
CA LYS A 303 -1.13 26.08 -26.40
C LYS A 303 -1.06 25.88 -24.88
N THR A 304 0.10 25.50 -24.35
CA THR A 304 0.31 25.32 -22.91
C THR A 304 0.79 26.61 -22.24
N PHE A 305 0.01 27.15 -21.30
CA PHE A 305 0.36 28.33 -20.51
C PHE A 305 1.06 27.93 -19.20
N ASN A 306 2.39 27.75 -19.28
CA ASN A 306 3.19 27.28 -18.15
C ASN A 306 3.71 28.40 -17.23
N SER A 307 3.55 29.69 -17.58
CA SER A 307 4.16 30.79 -16.81
C SER A 307 3.45 31.04 -15.48
N VAL A 308 2.12 30.86 -15.45
CA VAL A 308 1.22 31.20 -14.35
C VAL A 308 0.27 30.03 -14.08
N GLU A 309 -0.10 29.85 -12.82
CA GLU A 309 -1.05 28.84 -12.38
C GLU A 309 -2.27 29.47 -11.67
N ILE A 310 -3.43 28.86 -11.88
CA ILE A 310 -4.68 29.16 -11.17
C ILE A 310 -4.61 28.52 -9.79
N CYS A 311 -4.70 29.31 -8.73
CA CYS A 311 -4.76 28.81 -7.35
C CYS A 311 -6.17 29.00 -6.79
N LEU A 312 -6.80 27.88 -6.41
CA LEU A 312 -8.05 27.84 -5.67
C LEU A 312 -7.73 27.78 -4.18
N ASN A 313 -8.08 28.84 -3.44
CA ASN A 313 -7.80 28.95 -2.01
C ASN A 313 -9.13 28.93 -1.23
N PRO A 314 -9.17 28.30 -0.05
CA PRO A 314 -10.39 28.31 0.77
C PRO A 314 -10.70 29.69 1.35
N ARG A 315 -9.68 30.57 1.46
CA ARG A 315 -9.78 31.89 2.11
C ARG A 315 -8.84 32.88 1.42
N ASN A 316 -9.22 34.15 1.46
CA ASN A 316 -8.44 35.31 0.98
C ASN A 316 -7.96 35.27 -0.50
N PRO A 317 -8.86 35.38 -1.48
CA PRO A 317 -10.32 35.25 -1.36
C PRO A 317 -10.74 33.78 -1.27
N ALA A 318 -11.95 33.52 -0.77
CA ALA A 318 -12.54 32.17 -0.82
C ALA A 318 -12.98 31.88 -2.26
N SER A 319 -12.35 30.89 -2.89
CA SER A 319 -12.68 30.47 -4.26
C SER A 319 -14.04 29.79 -4.31
N VAL A 320 -14.84 30.14 -5.31
CA VAL A 320 -16.14 29.52 -5.58
C VAL A 320 -15.96 28.54 -6.71
N ILE A 321 -16.21 27.26 -6.44
CA ILE A 321 -16.02 26.15 -7.38
C ILE A 321 -17.39 25.56 -7.68
N THR A 322 -17.89 25.76 -8.90
CA THR A 322 -19.14 25.14 -9.35
C THR A 322 -18.83 24.03 -10.33
N VAL A 323 -19.11 22.79 -9.93
CA VAL A 323 -19.03 21.60 -10.79
C VAL A 323 -20.27 21.57 -11.68
N VAL A 324 -20.07 21.75 -12.98
CA VAL A 324 -21.15 21.89 -13.96
C VAL A 324 -21.69 20.50 -14.33
N SER A 325 -23.00 20.32 -14.23
CA SER A 325 -23.69 19.08 -14.65
C SER A 325 -23.43 18.79 -16.13
N PRO A 326 -23.05 17.56 -16.53
CA PRO A 326 -22.78 17.23 -17.93
C PRO A 326 -23.94 17.50 -18.90
N LYS A 327 -25.18 17.49 -18.40
CA LYS A 327 -26.39 17.82 -19.17
C LYS A 327 -26.53 19.31 -19.49
N SER A 328 -25.87 20.15 -18.71
CA SER A 328 -25.90 21.61 -18.81
C SER A 328 -24.72 22.17 -19.62
N ILE A 329 -23.81 21.30 -20.10
CA ILE A 329 -22.68 21.69 -20.94
C ILE A 329 -23.19 21.97 -22.35
N LEU A 330 -22.93 23.18 -22.83
CA LEU A 330 -23.37 23.65 -24.15
C LEU A 330 -22.19 23.61 -25.16
N PRO A 331 -22.35 22.99 -26.35
CA PRO A 331 -21.25 22.87 -27.33
C PRO A 331 -20.63 24.22 -27.75
N GLN A 332 -21.42 25.29 -27.79
CA GLN A 332 -20.95 26.64 -28.11
C GLN A 332 -19.98 27.25 -27.07
N TRP A 333 -19.71 26.58 -25.95
CA TRP A 333 -18.67 26.99 -25.00
C TRP A 333 -17.25 26.64 -25.46
N GLY A 334 -17.08 25.88 -26.55
CA GLY A 334 -15.77 25.62 -27.17
C GLY A 334 -14.79 24.83 -26.30
N LEU A 335 -15.27 24.11 -25.28
CA LEU A 335 -14.42 23.35 -24.37
C LEU A 335 -13.86 22.09 -25.07
N PRO A 336 -12.53 21.87 -25.07
CA PRO A 336 -11.88 20.83 -25.86
C PRO A 336 -12.29 19.42 -25.42
N ASP A 337 -12.26 18.46 -26.35
CA ASP A 337 -12.51 17.05 -26.03
C ASP A 337 -11.33 16.40 -25.31
N ILE A 338 -11.63 15.35 -24.54
CA ILE A 338 -10.60 14.56 -23.85
C ILE A 338 -10.03 13.53 -24.83
N SER A 339 -8.70 13.45 -24.92
CA SER A 339 -8.02 12.52 -25.82
C SER A 339 -6.88 11.78 -25.11
N TYR A 340 -6.69 10.52 -25.50
CA TYR A 340 -5.75 9.58 -24.90
C TYR A 340 -4.76 9.08 -25.97
N GLN A 341 -3.59 8.64 -25.52
CA GLN A 341 -2.54 8.05 -26.34
C GLN A 341 -2.37 6.57 -25.97
N PHE A 342 -3.40 5.76 -26.26
CA PHE A 342 -3.33 4.32 -26.01
C PHE A 342 -2.24 3.68 -26.86
N THR A 343 -1.23 3.08 -26.23
CA THR A 343 -0.14 2.34 -26.87
C THR A 343 -0.41 0.84 -26.77
N ALA A 344 -0.23 0.12 -27.88
CA ALA A 344 -0.31 -1.35 -27.90
C ALA A 344 1.02 -1.95 -27.41
N ARG A 345 0.99 -3.14 -26.80
CA ARG A 345 2.20 -3.76 -26.26
C ARG A 345 3.27 -3.96 -27.34
N SER A 346 2.89 -4.33 -28.58
CA SER A 346 3.79 -4.44 -29.74
C SER A 346 4.46 -3.13 -30.21
N GLU A 347 4.09 -1.99 -29.63
CA GLU A 347 4.64 -0.66 -29.97
C GLU A 347 5.54 -0.10 -28.87
N LEU A 348 5.55 -0.69 -27.67
CA LEU A 348 6.18 -0.14 -26.47
C LEU A 348 7.70 0.04 -26.62
N GLU A 349 8.40 -0.92 -27.23
CA GLU A 349 9.84 -0.86 -27.52
C GLU A 349 10.24 0.33 -28.40
N LYS A 350 9.29 0.89 -29.17
CA LYS A 350 9.54 2.02 -30.09
C LYS A 350 9.39 3.38 -29.41
N LEU A 351 8.85 3.42 -28.20
CA LEU A 351 8.69 4.66 -27.44
C LEU A 351 9.99 5.04 -26.75
N ALA A 352 10.31 6.34 -26.73
CA ALA A 352 11.49 6.85 -26.06
C ALA A 352 11.39 6.72 -24.53
N ASN A 353 12.54 6.57 -23.86
CA ASN A 353 12.59 6.57 -22.40
C ASN A 353 11.97 7.85 -21.80
N ASN A 354 11.23 7.70 -20.70
CA ASN A 354 10.47 8.72 -20.00
C ASN A 354 9.32 9.40 -20.79
N SER A 355 9.03 8.95 -22.02
CA SER A 355 7.79 9.34 -22.71
C SER A 355 6.56 8.82 -21.96
N ALA A 356 5.44 9.53 -22.07
CA ALA A 356 4.18 9.09 -21.49
C ALA A 356 3.35 8.29 -22.51
N CYS A 357 2.58 7.32 -22.02
CA CYS A 357 1.54 6.63 -22.79
C CYS A 357 0.36 6.23 -21.90
N ASP A 358 -0.77 5.93 -22.53
CA ASP A 358 -1.91 5.29 -21.88
C ASP A 358 -1.94 3.81 -22.32
N ILE A 359 -2.39 2.90 -21.46
CA ILE A 359 -2.49 1.47 -21.79
C ILE A 359 -3.81 0.88 -21.31
N ILE A 360 -4.23 -0.20 -21.99
CA ILE A 360 -5.30 -1.09 -21.54
C ILE A 360 -4.86 -2.54 -21.70
N GLY A 361 -5.14 -3.38 -20.71
CA GLY A 361 -4.81 -4.80 -20.76
C GLY A 361 -5.65 -5.65 -19.82
N LEU A 362 -5.65 -6.96 -20.06
CA LEU A 362 -6.23 -7.98 -19.19
C LEU A 362 -5.15 -8.42 -18.20
N VAL A 363 -5.40 -8.26 -16.90
CA VAL A 363 -4.42 -8.56 -15.85
C VAL A 363 -4.19 -10.07 -15.75
N THR A 364 -2.93 -10.48 -15.78
CA THR A 364 -2.49 -11.88 -15.61
C THR A 364 -1.73 -12.10 -14.30
N PHE A 365 -0.89 -11.15 -13.90
CA PHE A 365 -0.14 -11.21 -12.63
C PHE A 365 -0.37 -9.96 -11.78
N VAL A 366 -0.50 -10.13 -10.47
CA VAL A 366 -0.53 -9.03 -9.49
C VAL A 366 0.38 -9.38 -8.31
N GLY A 367 1.55 -8.75 -8.23
CA GLY A 367 2.45 -8.90 -7.10
C GLY A 367 1.87 -8.38 -5.79
N ARG A 368 2.52 -8.74 -4.67
CA ARG A 368 2.19 -8.20 -3.35
C ARG A 368 2.47 -6.69 -3.29
N VAL A 369 1.83 -6.00 -2.35
CA VAL A 369 2.08 -4.58 -2.11
C VAL A 369 3.34 -4.40 -1.29
N GLU A 370 4.23 -3.55 -1.80
CA GLU A 370 5.50 -3.18 -1.19
C GLU A 370 5.57 -1.66 -0.97
N ARG A 371 6.56 -1.24 -0.19
CA ARG A 371 6.80 0.15 0.17
C ARG A 371 8.26 0.50 -0.05
N VAL A 372 8.53 1.69 -0.57
CA VAL A 372 9.91 2.18 -0.78
C VAL A 372 10.06 3.53 -0.07
N LYS A 373 11.22 3.77 0.56
CA LYS A 373 11.51 5.05 1.22
C LYS A 373 11.54 6.18 0.19
N SER A 374 10.83 7.28 0.46
CA SER A 374 10.87 8.45 -0.41
C SER A 374 12.21 9.18 -0.26
N LYS A 375 12.86 9.53 -1.37
CA LYS A 375 14.12 10.29 -1.38
C LYS A 375 13.95 11.79 -1.03
N GLY A 376 12.72 12.26 -0.74
CA GLY A 376 12.42 13.67 -0.53
C GLY A 376 12.58 14.18 0.92
N LYS A 377 12.92 15.47 1.10
CA LYS A 377 12.93 16.18 2.40
C LYS A 377 11.51 16.49 2.94
N GLY A 378 10.57 15.56 2.75
CA GLY A 378 9.16 15.70 3.09
C GLY A 378 8.75 14.89 4.34
N PRO A 379 7.51 15.07 4.83
CA PRO A 379 6.94 14.20 5.87
C PRO A 379 6.65 12.77 5.35
N GLU A 380 6.55 12.65 4.02
CA GLU A 380 6.26 11.46 3.24
C GLU A 380 7.45 10.49 3.32
N LYS A 381 7.39 9.53 4.26
CA LYS A 381 8.49 8.58 4.48
C LYS A 381 8.50 7.42 3.47
N TYR A 382 7.33 7.02 2.96
CA TYR A 382 7.18 5.85 2.09
C TYR A 382 6.18 6.11 0.95
N TRP A 383 6.53 5.60 -0.23
CA TRP A 383 5.58 5.33 -1.31
C TRP A 383 5.12 3.88 -1.26
N THR A 384 3.92 3.61 -1.75
CA THR A 384 3.33 2.26 -1.83
C THR A 384 3.19 1.86 -3.29
N TYR A 385 3.68 0.68 -3.66
CA TYR A 385 3.63 0.18 -5.04
C TYR A 385 3.36 -1.33 -5.11
N ARG A 386 3.07 -1.83 -6.31
CA ARG A 386 3.08 -3.27 -6.64
C ARG A 386 3.46 -3.47 -8.10
N TRP A 387 3.95 -4.65 -8.43
CA TRP A 387 4.13 -5.08 -9.83
C TRP A 387 2.86 -5.71 -10.38
N VAL A 388 2.52 -5.41 -11.64
CA VAL A 388 1.37 -5.99 -12.35
C VAL A 388 1.77 -6.36 -13.78
N HIS A 389 1.27 -7.49 -14.27
CA HIS A 389 1.32 -7.82 -15.70
C HIS A 389 -0.08 -7.73 -16.31
N ALA A 390 -0.15 -7.13 -17.50
CA ALA A 390 -1.37 -7.09 -18.30
C ALA A 390 -1.07 -7.39 -19.78
N VAL A 391 -1.98 -8.09 -20.45
CA VAL A 391 -1.84 -8.48 -21.87
C VAL A 391 -2.96 -7.86 -22.72
N ASP A 392 -2.66 -7.46 -23.96
CA ASP A 392 -3.61 -6.85 -24.89
C ASP A 392 -3.84 -7.65 -26.19
N GLY A 393 -3.13 -8.76 -26.36
CA GLY A 393 -3.20 -9.62 -27.54
C GLY A 393 -2.33 -9.18 -28.73
N THR A 394 -1.52 -8.13 -28.58
CA THR A 394 -0.66 -7.62 -29.67
C THR A 394 0.77 -8.17 -29.63
N SER A 395 1.17 -8.77 -28.51
CA SER A 395 2.49 -9.37 -28.27
C SER A 395 2.37 -10.58 -27.34
N ASP A 396 3.32 -11.52 -27.43
CA ASP A 396 3.45 -12.63 -26.49
C ASP A 396 3.98 -12.19 -25.11
N HIS A 397 4.64 -11.03 -25.06
CA HIS A 397 5.10 -10.41 -23.81
C HIS A 397 3.98 -9.57 -23.18
N PRO A 398 3.82 -9.55 -21.85
CA PRO A 398 2.90 -8.63 -21.18
C PRO A 398 3.47 -7.20 -21.11
N PHE A 399 2.60 -6.24 -20.85
CA PHE A 399 3.00 -4.99 -20.20
C PHE A 399 3.49 -5.31 -18.79
N ILE A 400 4.68 -4.84 -18.45
CA ILE A 400 5.24 -4.93 -17.09
C ILE A 400 5.01 -3.56 -16.44
N LEU A 401 4.23 -3.53 -15.36
CA LEU A 401 3.76 -2.29 -14.74
C LEU A 401 4.28 -2.18 -13.30
N GLU A 402 5.02 -1.11 -13.01
CA GLU A 402 5.33 -0.64 -11.67
C GLU A 402 4.24 0.36 -11.24
N LEU A 403 3.22 -0.13 -10.54
CA LEU A 403 2.06 0.68 -10.17
C LEU A 403 2.21 1.21 -8.74
N PHE A 404 2.27 2.53 -8.61
CA PHE A 404 2.21 3.24 -7.33
C PHE A 404 0.75 3.56 -6.96
N SER A 405 0.45 3.74 -5.67
CA SER A 405 -0.87 4.26 -5.27
C SER A 405 -0.98 5.75 -5.62
N THR A 406 -1.89 6.09 -6.53
CA THR A 406 -2.11 7.46 -7.02
C THR A 406 -3.38 8.11 -6.43
N SER A 407 -3.55 7.98 -5.10
CA SER A 407 -4.74 8.47 -4.36
C SER A 407 -6.05 7.74 -4.69
N GLN A 408 -5.95 6.56 -5.30
CA GLN A 408 -7.08 5.70 -5.70
C GLN A 408 -7.05 4.36 -4.92
N ALA A 409 -6.85 4.40 -3.60
CA ALA A 409 -6.64 3.24 -2.74
C ALA A 409 -7.62 2.07 -2.93
N GLU A 410 -8.91 2.36 -3.17
CA GLU A 410 -9.93 1.34 -3.45
C GLU A 410 -9.60 0.58 -4.75
N ILE A 411 -9.37 1.29 -5.85
CA ILE A 411 -9.00 0.68 -7.13
C ILE A 411 -7.66 -0.05 -7.01
N PHE A 412 -6.65 0.58 -6.39
CA PHE A 412 -5.32 0.00 -6.20
C PHE A 412 -5.38 -1.33 -5.43
N SER A 413 -6.20 -1.42 -4.38
CA SER A 413 -6.34 -2.64 -3.56
C SER A 413 -7.17 -3.75 -4.22
N HIS A 414 -7.98 -3.44 -5.23
CA HIS A 414 -8.86 -4.40 -5.91
C HIS A 414 -8.33 -4.87 -7.28
N ILE A 415 -7.14 -4.43 -7.72
CA ILE A 415 -6.46 -4.98 -8.90
C ILE A 415 -6.27 -6.49 -8.70
N CYS A 416 -6.86 -7.30 -9.59
CA CYS A 416 -6.75 -8.76 -9.57
C CYS A 416 -6.65 -9.32 -11.00
N PRO A 417 -6.09 -10.52 -11.19
CA PRO A 417 -6.13 -11.19 -12.49
C PRO A 417 -7.56 -11.37 -13.02
N MET A 418 -7.67 -11.57 -14.34
CA MET A 418 -8.95 -11.63 -15.08
C MET A 418 -9.76 -10.31 -15.08
N THR A 419 -9.20 -9.20 -14.63
CA THR A 419 -9.81 -7.86 -14.78
C THR A 419 -9.15 -7.05 -15.89
N TYR A 420 -9.94 -6.22 -16.57
CA TYR A 420 -9.38 -5.14 -17.39
C TYR A 420 -8.77 -4.09 -16.48
N LEU A 421 -7.60 -3.60 -16.88
CA LEU A 421 -6.85 -2.53 -16.25
C LEU A 421 -6.55 -1.46 -17.31
N VAL A 422 -6.88 -0.21 -17.01
CA VAL A 422 -6.49 0.98 -17.76
C VAL A 422 -5.59 1.81 -16.86
N CYS A 423 -4.43 2.23 -17.37
CA CYS A 423 -3.52 3.16 -16.70
C CYS A 423 -3.19 4.30 -17.68
N THR A 424 -3.36 5.55 -17.25
CA THR A 424 -3.06 6.73 -18.06
C THR A 424 -1.71 7.35 -17.67
N GLN A 425 -1.12 8.13 -18.58
CA GLN A 425 0.11 8.91 -18.35
C GLN A 425 1.26 8.10 -17.70
N MET A 426 1.35 6.82 -18.04
CA MET A 426 2.41 5.91 -17.59
C MET A 426 3.73 6.28 -18.28
N ARG A 427 4.83 6.27 -17.54
CA ARG A 427 6.17 6.59 -18.07
C ARG A 427 6.87 5.32 -18.54
N VAL A 428 7.40 5.36 -19.77
CA VAL A 428 8.22 4.29 -20.33
C VAL A 428 9.60 4.29 -19.67
N CYS A 429 10.02 3.15 -19.14
CA CYS A 429 11.33 2.94 -18.54
C CYS A 429 12.11 1.90 -19.34
N HIS A 430 13.15 2.35 -20.04
CA HIS A 430 14.16 1.48 -20.66
C HIS A 430 15.31 1.25 -19.67
N VAL A 431 15.69 -0.02 -19.51
CA VAL A 431 16.83 -0.45 -18.68
C VAL A 431 17.63 -1.47 -19.49
N GLU A 432 18.94 -1.32 -19.50
CA GLU A 432 19.83 -2.17 -20.29
C GLU A 432 19.69 -3.65 -19.90
N GLY A 433 19.66 -4.54 -20.90
CA GLY A 433 19.46 -5.98 -20.69
C GLY A 433 18.06 -6.38 -20.19
N SER A 434 17.07 -5.48 -20.20
CA SER A 434 15.68 -5.75 -19.80
C SER A 434 14.68 -5.27 -20.87
N LEU A 435 13.48 -5.87 -20.90
CA LEU A 435 12.35 -5.34 -21.67
C LEU A 435 11.90 -3.99 -21.08
N PRO A 436 11.34 -3.07 -21.88
CA PRO A 436 10.77 -1.84 -21.36
C PRO A 436 9.61 -2.14 -20.41
N TYR A 437 9.56 -1.43 -19.29
CA TYR A 437 8.44 -1.44 -18.36
C TYR A 437 7.79 -0.06 -18.28
N LEU A 438 6.64 0.00 -17.62
CA LEU A 438 5.88 1.22 -17.40
C LEU A 438 5.82 1.53 -15.90
N THR A 439 6.15 2.75 -15.50
CA THR A 439 5.99 3.21 -14.11
C THR A 439 4.97 4.34 -14.00
N SER A 440 4.34 4.47 -12.84
CA SER A 440 3.31 5.49 -12.59
C SER A 440 3.91 6.89 -12.50
N SER A 441 3.21 7.90 -13.04
CA SER A 441 3.55 9.30 -12.85
C SER A 441 2.70 9.96 -11.76
N CYS A 442 2.96 11.24 -11.47
CA CYS A 442 2.07 12.05 -10.63
C CYS A 442 0.67 12.21 -11.25
N GLU A 443 0.56 12.04 -12.57
CA GLU A 443 -0.62 12.25 -13.40
C GLU A 443 -1.33 10.94 -13.81
N THR A 444 -0.86 9.79 -13.32
CA THR A 444 -1.42 8.47 -13.64
C THR A 444 -2.74 8.22 -12.91
N GLU A 445 -3.81 8.09 -13.69
CA GLU A 445 -5.08 7.53 -13.22
C GLU A 445 -5.19 6.06 -13.61
N THR A 446 -5.65 5.24 -12.66
CA THR A 446 -5.88 3.81 -12.84
C THR A 446 -7.36 3.49 -12.77
N PHE A 447 -7.84 2.58 -13.62
CA PHE A 447 -9.21 2.09 -13.61
C PHE A 447 -9.25 0.58 -13.83
N ILE A 448 -10.03 -0.12 -13.01
CA ILE A 448 -10.27 -1.55 -13.16
C ILE A 448 -11.72 -1.84 -13.59
N THR A 449 -11.98 -3.10 -13.93
CA THR A 449 -13.33 -3.60 -14.24
C THR A 449 -14.34 -3.18 -13.17
N GLY A 450 -15.44 -2.56 -13.60
CA GLY A 450 -16.42 -1.89 -12.74
C GLY A 450 -16.36 -0.35 -12.80
N TYR A 451 -15.16 0.23 -12.95
CA TYR A 451 -14.93 1.69 -12.89
C TYR A 451 -14.82 2.38 -14.26
N HIS A 452 -14.85 1.61 -15.37
CA HIS A 452 -14.83 2.15 -16.74
C HIS A 452 -16.12 2.89 -17.13
N LYS A 453 -17.24 2.68 -16.43
CA LYS A 453 -18.54 3.26 -16.81
C LYS A 453 -18.49 4.80 -16.71
N GLY A 454 -18.73 5.47 -17.83
CA GLY A 454 -18.73 6.93 -17.92
C GLY A 454 -17.35 7.56 -18.15
N GLN A 455 -16.29 6.76 -18.25
CA GLN A 455 -14.94 7.27 -18.52
C GLN A 455 -14.81 7.71 -19.99
N PRO A 456 -14.13 8.82 -20.30
CA PRO A 456 -14.08 9.34 -21.67
C PRO A 456 -13.39 8.39 -22.68
N TYR A 457 -12.41 7.59 -22.24
CA TYR A 457 -11.68 6.64 -23.09
C TYR A 457 -12.50 5.46 -23.62
N VAL A 458 -13.71 5.18 -23.10
CA VAL A 458 -14.51 4.01 -23.51
C VAL A 458 -14.86 4.02 -25.01
N ASN A 459 -14.83 5.20 -25.63
CA ASN A 459 -15.08 5.36 -27.06
C ASN A 459 -13.83 5.18 -27.94
N ASP A 460 -12.64 5.05 -27.37
CA ASP A 460 -11.39 4.95 -28.10
C ASP A 460 -11.34 3.67 -28.99
N PRO A 461 -10.87 3.76 -30.25
CA PRO A 461 -10.78 2.59 -31.14
C PRO A 461 -9.89 1.45 -30.61
N ARG A 462 -8.79 1.75 -29.92
CA ARG A 462 -7.86 0.76 -29.36
C ARG A 462 -8.49 0.06 -28.16
N VAL A 463 -9.17 0.80 -27.28
CA VAL A 463 -9.98 0.23 -26.19
C VAL A 463 -11.09 -0.69 -26.73
N LYS A 464 -11.79 -0.29 -27.79
CA LYS A 464 -12.81 -1.13 -28.45
C LYS A 464 -12.21 -2.41 -29.06
N SER A 465 -11.04 -2.30 -29.70
CA SER A 465 -10.33 -3.44 -30.29
C SER A 465 -9.87 -4.43 -29.22
N PHE A 466 -9.31 -3.94 -28.10
CA PHE A 466 -8.97 -4.76 -26.93
C PHE A 466 -10.21 -5.50 -26.38
N ILE A 467 -11.33 -4.81 -26.15
CA ILE A 467 -12.58 -5.43 -25.66
C ILE A 467 -13.13 -6.46 -26.66
N GLN A 468 -12.89 -6.29 -27.96
CA GLN A 468 -13.25 -7.30 -28.96
C GLN A 468 -12.31 -8.51 -28.91
N TRP A 469 -11.01 -8.30 -28.73
CA TRP A 469 -10.02 -9.37 -28.57
C TRP A 469 -10.30 -10.23 -27.34
N THR A 470 -10.60 -9.64 -26.17
CA THR A 470 -10.84 -10.41 -24.94
C THR A 470 -12.01 -11.39 -25.07
N LYS A 471 -13.02 -11.09 -25.89
CA LYS A 471 -14.15 -11.99 -26.20
C LYS A 471 -13.76 -13.24 -26.99
N THR A 472 -12.57 -13.31 -27.55
CA THR A 472 -12.04 -14.49 -28.25
C THR A 472 -11.30 -15.45 -27.32
N LEU A 473 -10.99 -15.02 -26.09
CA LEU A 473 -10.26 -15.80 -25.11
C LEU A 473 -11.16 -16.86 -24.45
N LYS A 474 -10.52 -17.92 -23.96
CA LYS A 474 -11.16 -18.93 -23.11
C LYS A 474 -10.66 -18.72 -21.68
N ASP A 475 -11.54 -18.34 -20.76
CA ASP A 475 -11.21 -18.04 -19.36
C ASP A 475 -10.33 -19.11 -18.72
N ASN A 476 -10.68 -20.39 -18.90
CA ASN A 476 -9.93 -21.53 -18.37
C ASN A 476 -8.47 -21.57 -18.81
N VAL A 477 -8.15 -21.09 -20.02
CA VAL A 477 -6.78 -21.05 -20.58
C VAL A 477 -6.01 -19.85 -20.02
N VAL A 478 -6.66 -18.69 -19.89
CA VAL A 478 -6.04 -17.50 -19.28
C VAL A 478 -5.74 -17.77 -17.80
N LEU A 479 -6.68 -18.38 -17.07
CA LEU A 479 -6.53 -18.76 -15.66
C LEU A 479 -5.35 -19.73 -15.39
N GLN A 480 -4.90 -20.53 -16.38
CA GLN A 480 -3.67 -21.33 -16.23
C GLN A 480 -2.42 -20.45 -16.07
N LYS A 481 -2.44 -19.24 -16.64
CA LYS A 481 -1.33 -18.29 -16.68
C LYS A 481 -1.46 -17.17 -15.63
N THR A 482 -2.39 -17.28 -14.68
CA THR A 482 -2.64 -16.23 -13.69
C THR A 482 -2.02 -16.49 -12.32
N ALA A 483 -1.37 -15.48 -11.76
CA ALA A 483 -0.72 -15.55 -10.44
C ALA A 483 -0.91 -14.27 -9.61
N VAL A 484 -0.80 -14.39 -8.28
CA VAL A 484 -0.97 -13.30 -7.29
C VAL A 484 0.07 -13.42 -6.19
N GLY A 485 0.53 -12.28 -5.67
CA GLY A 485 1.43 -12.16 -4.54
C GLY A 485 2.85 -12.60 -4.87
N GLY A 486 3.54 -13.12 -3.85
CA GLY A 486 4.92 -13.56 -3.96
C GLY A 486 5.95 -12.44 -4.08
N TYR A 487 7.21 -12.86 -3.99
CA TYR A 487 8.36 -12.07 -4.37
C TYR A 487 8.39 -11.88 -5.90
N TYR A 488 8.72 -10.69 -6.37
CA TYR A 488 8.86 -10.41 -7.81
C TYR A 488 9.91 -9.33 -8.05
N ARG A 489 10.78 -9.56 -9.03
CA ARG A 489 11.94 -8.70 -9.33
C ARG A 489 11.85 -8.14 -10.74
N TYR A 490 11.79 -6.82 -10.84
CA TYR A 490 12.01 -6.09 -12.09
C TYR A 490 12.55 -4.67 -11.80
N PRO A 491 13.31 -4.05 -12.72
CA PRO A 491 14.07 -4.69 -13.80
C PRO A 491 15.08 -5.73 -13.29
N ARG A 492 15.60 -6.58 -14.18
CA ARG A 492 16.67 -7.51 -13.83
C ARG A 492 17.96 -6.72 -13.52
N PRO A 493 18.79 -7.14 -12.55
CA PRO A 493 20.09 -6.54 -12.34
C PRO A 493 20.97 -6.67 -13.61
N PRO A 494 21.78 -5.65 -13.95
CA PRO A 494 22.57 -5.60 -15.19
C PRO A 494 23.57 -6.75 -15.31
N ALA A 495 24.14 -6.93 -16.51
CA ALA A 495 25.15 -7.95 -16.79
C ALA A 495 26.39 -7.79 -15.89
N MET A 496 26.90 -6.56 -15.80
CA MET A 496 27.99 -6.13 -14.92
C MET A 496 27.43 -5.42 -13.67
N PHE A 497 28.10 -5.51 -12.53
CA PHE A 497 27.81 -4.70 -11.35
C PHE A 497 28.70 -3.45 -11.35
N THR A 498 28.09 -2.28 -11.58
CA THR A 498 28.80 -1.00 -11.58
C THR A 498 28.68 -0.29 -10.23
N GLN A 499 29.82 -0.05 -9.58
CA GLN A 499 29.87 0.73 -8.34
C GLN A 499 30.14 2.21 -8.68
N SER A 500 29.10 3.04 -8.61
CA SER A 500 29.23 4.49 -8.75
C SER A 500 29.41 5.19 -7.39
N MET A 501 30.29 6.19 -7.35
CA MET A 501 30.53 7.06 -6.18
C MET A 501 29.34 7.99 -5.84
N ALA A 502 28.36 8.15 -6.73
CA ALA A 502 27.21 9.03 -6.53
C ALA A 502 25.89 8.36 -6.94
N ASP A 503 24.91 8.32 -6.02
CA ASP A 503 23.52 7.88 -6.27
C ASP A 503 23.36 6.49 -6.96
N ALA A 504 24.22 5.53 -6.59
CA ALA A 504 24.14 4.15 -7.07
C ALA A 504 22.72 3.54 -6.89
N GLN A 505 22.21 2.89 -7.95
CA GLN A 505 20.88 2.26 -7.95
C GLN A 505 20.78 1.11 -6.92
N VAL A 506 21.91 0.46 -6.63
CA VAL A 506 22.08 -0.53 -5.56
C VAL A 506 23.35 -0.17 -4.79
N PRO A 507 23.27 0.31 -3.53
CA PRO A 507 24.47 0.65 -2.77
C PRO A 507 25.15 -0.63 -2.26
N LEU A 508 26.48 -0.66 -2.39
CA LEU A 508 27.35 -1.66 -1.77
C LEU A 508 27.58 -1.30 -0.29
N VAL A 509 27.30 -2.23 0.62
CA VAL A 509 27.42 -2.03 2.07
C VAL A 509 28.25 -3.13 2.73
N ALA A 510 28.78 -2.87 3.93
CA ALA A 510 29.47 -3.91 4.69
C ALA A 510 28.45 -4.91 5.28
N ALA A 511 28.86 -6.18 5.45
CA ALA A 511 27.99 -7.19 6.06
C ALA A 511 27.53 -6.82 7.48
N ALA A 512 28.36 -6.08 8.24
CA ALA A 512 27.99 -5.56 9.56
C ALA A 512 26.89 -4.48 9.52
N ASP A 513 26.77 -3.73 8.41
CA ASP A 513 25.68 -2.76 8.23
C ASP A 513 24.34 -3.45 7.95
N LEU A 514 24.37 -4.66 7.38
CA LEU A 514 23.16 -5.41 7.01
C LEU A 514 22.26 -5.70 8.21
N LYS A 515 22.84 -5.97 9.38
CA LYS A 515 22.08 -6.10 10.64
C LYS A 515 21.22 -4.87 10.92
N ARG A 516 21.86 -3.69 10.94
CA ARG A 516 21.20 -2.40 11.20
C ARG A 516 20.13 -2.11 10.14
N GLU A 517 20.35 -2.53 8.90
CA GLU A 517 19.34 -2.42 7.85
C GLU A 517 18.14 -3.33 8.13
N LEU A 518 18.34 -4.61 8.43
CA LEU A 518 17.27 -5.56 8.79
C LEU A 518 16.47 -5.08 10.02
N GLU A 519 17.14 -4.63 11.08
CA GLU A 519 16.54 -4.10 12.31
C GLU A 519 15.73 -2.81 12.11
N THR A 520 16.00 -2.04 11.04
CA THR A 520 15.32 -0.76 10.76
C THR A 520 14.30 -0.82 9.61
N LEU A 521 14.14 -1.97 8.95
CA LEU A 521 13.08 -2.20 7.98
C LEU A 521 11.70 -2.12 8.63
N GLN A 522 10.77 -1.44 7.97
CA GLN A 522 9.37 -1.44 8.39
C GLN A 522 8.53 -2.40 7.53
N TYR A 523 7.35 -2.78 8.02
CA TYR A 523 6.40 -3.67 7.34
C TYR A 523 6.25 -3.35 5.84
N ARG A 524 6.49 -4.35 4.99
CA ARG A 524 6.50 -4.29 3.52
C ARG A 524 7.46 -3.27 2.91
N GLU A 525 8.37 -2.67 3.68
CA GLU A 525 9.50 -1.94 3.11
C GLU A 525 10.36 -2.91 2.30
N HIS A 526 10.57 -2.58 1.02
CA HIS A 526 11.47 -3.28 0.12
C HIS A 526 12.75 -2.45 -0.04
N LYS A 527 13.91 -3.09 0.19
CA LYS A 527 15.21 -2.45 0.04
C LYS A 527 16.19 -3.38 -0.67
N LYS A 528 16.83 -2.88 -1.73
CA LYS A 528 17.86 -3.59 -2.50
C LYS A 528 19.25 -3.09 -2.08
N LEU A 529 20.15 -4.00 -1.74
CA LEU A 529 21.52 -3.76 -1.30
C LEU A 529 22.49 -4.69 -2.03
N ALA A 530 23.78 -4.36 -2.05
CA ALA A 530 24.83 -5.29 -2.43
C ALA A 530 25.79 -5.53 -1.26
N ILE A 531 26.32 -6.74 -1.11
CA ILE A 531 27.39 -7.09 -0.16
C ILE A 531 28.51 -7.85 -0.86
N GLN A 532 29.74 -7.74 -0.35
CA GLN A 532 30.87 -8.57 -0.77
C GLN A 532 31.11 -9.71 0.21
N GLY A 533 31.33 -10.92 -0.30
CA GLY A 533 31.54 -12.10 0.54
C GLY A 533 31.99 -13.34 -0.22
N GLN A 534 32.00 -14.45 0.51
CA GLN A 534 32.17 -15.82 0.03
C GLN A 534 30.89 -16.60 0.33
N ILE A 535 30.46 -17.49 -0.55
CA ILE A 535 29.33 -18.39 -0.25
C ILE A 535 29.89 -19.59 0.52
N ALA A 536 29.47 -19.75 1.77
CA ALA A 536 30.02 -20.74 2.69
C ALA A 536 29.19 -22.03 2.75
N VAL A 537 27.87 -21.93 2.54
CA VAL A 537 26.94 -23.07 2.57
C VAL A 537 25.87 -22.86 1.50
N VAL A 538 25.48 -23.94 0.81
CA VAL A 538 24.26 -23.99 0.00
C VAL A 538 23.48 -25.26 0.32
N GLN A 539 22.22 -25.13 0.70
CA GLN A 539 21.33 -26.24 1.04
C GLN A 539 20.07 -26.16 0.18
N TYR A 540 19.66 -27.25 -0.44
CA TYR A 540 18.40 -27.33 -1.18
C TYR A 540 17.28 -27.83 -0.26
N MET A 541 16.17 -27.10 -0.26
CA MET A 541 14.99 -27.39 0.54
C MET A 541 13.81 -27.71 -0.38
N GLU A 542 13.33 -28.96 -0.34
CA GLU A 542 12.02 -29.29 -0.91
C GLU A 542 10.92 -28.62 -0.06
N THR A 543 9.88 -28.08 -0.71
CA THR A 543 8.67 -27.71 0.03
C THR A 543 7.81 -28.97 0.27
N PRO A 544 7.24 -29.15 1.47
CA PRO A 544 6.58 -30.40 1.83
C PRO A 544 5.35 -30.64 0.95
N LYS A 545 5.47 -31.61 0.04
CA LYS A 545 4.36 -32.13 -0.77
C LYS A 545 3.26 -32.61 0.19
N THR A 546 2.10 -31.97 0.14
CA THR A 546 0.93 -32.45 0.90
C THR A 546 0.58 -33.83 0.36
N PRO A 547 0.40 -34.87 1.21
CA PRO A 547 0.05 -36.19 0.71
C PRO A 547 -1.27 -36.12 -0.05
N GLU A 548 -1.25 -36.57 -1.31
CA GLU A 548 -2.48 -36.70 -2.09
C GLU A 548 -3.48 -37.57 -1.31
N PRO A 549 -4.78 -37.25 -1.33
CA PRO A 549 -5.80 -38.13 -0.78
C PRO A 549 -5.80 -39.41 -1.63
N GLN A 550 -5.13 -40.46 -1.12
CA GLN A 550 -4.94 -41.72 -1.83
C GLN A 550 -6.28 -42.22 -2.36
N GLY A 551 -6.37 -42.34 -3.68
CA GLY A 551 -7.57 -42.81 -4.35
C GLY A 551 -8.04 -44.14 -3.76
N LEU A 552 -9.34 -44.23 -3.51
CA LEU A 552 -9.98 -45.39 -2.89
C LEU A 552 -9.83 -46.60 -3.83
N LYS A 553 -8.75 -47.38 -3.67
CA LYS A 553 -8.54 -48.62 -4.41
C LYS A 553 -9.63 -49.62 -4.06
N ASP A 554 -10.10 -50.31 -5.10
CA ASP A 554 -11.27 -51.17 -5.07
C ASP A 554 -11.22 -52.23 -3.96
N LYS A 555 -12.38 -52.44 -3.31
CA LYS A 555 -12.68 -53.66 -2.59
C LYS A 555 -14.01 -54.21 -3.08
N GLU A 556 -13.91 -55.24 -3.92
CA GLU A 556 -15.04 -56.11 -4.27
C GLU A 556 -15.57 -56.82 -3.02
N VAL A 557 -16.89 -56.73 -2.78
CA VAL A 557 -17.69 -57.68 -1.99
C VAL A 557 -19.17 -57.58 -2.46
N PRO A 558 -20.03 -58.61 -2.25
CA PRO A 558 -20.79 -59.15 -3.37
C PRO A 558 -22.30 -58.82 -3.34
N SER A 559 -22.95 -59.20 -4.45
CA SER A 559 -24.37 -59.02 -4.75
C SER A 559 -25.38 -59.61 -3.74
N ALA A 560 -26.45 -58.86 -3.46
CA ALA A 560 -27.75 -59.40 -2.99
C ALA A 560 -28.95 -58.52 -3.45
N SER A 561 -29.67 -59.02 -4.47
CA SER A 561 -31.12 -58.93 -4.74
C SER A 561 -32.04 -57.83 -4.15
N THR A 562 -32.73 -57.11 -5.07
CA THR A 562 -34.20 -56.79 -5.10
C THR A 562 -34.81 -56.04 -3.88
N ASP A 563 -35.53 -54.90 -4.00
CA ASP A 563 -36.79 -54.73 -4.76
C ASP A 563 -37.22 -53.24 -4.99
N VAL A 564 -38.38 -53.06 -5.63
CA VAL A 564 -38.93 -51.85 -6.30
C VAL A 564 -39.66 -50.84 -5.38
N CYS A 565 -39.57 -49.52 -5.66
CA CYS A 565 -40.72 -48.65 -5.98
C CYS A 565 -40.35 -47.17 -6.32
N ASP A 566 -41.02 -46.61 -7.34
CA ASP A 566 -40.96 -45.21 -7.77
C ASP A 566 -41.58 -44.20 -6.77
N GLN A 567 -41.08 -42.95 -6.81
CA GLN A 567 -41.94 -41.81 -7.16
C GLN A 567 -41.17 -40.54 -7.61
N THR A 568 -41.69 -39.92 -8.66
CA THR A 568 -41.15 -38.76 -9.41
C THR A 568 -41.72 -37.40 -8.93
N VAL A 569 -41.31 -36.32 -9.63
CA VAL A 569 -41.79 -34.92 -9.67
C VAL A 569 -40.74 -33.95 -9.09
N THR A 570 -39.84 -33.34 -9.88
CA THR A 570 -40.00 -32.38 -11.00
C THR A 570 -40.33 -30.94 -10.56
N TYR A 571 -39.37 -30.04 -10.79
CA TYR A 571 -39.45 -28.59 -10.54
C TYR A 571 -40.33 -27.84 -11.56
N PRO A 572 -40.95 -26.71 -11.16
CA PRO A 572 -41.34 -25.64 -12.08
C PRO A 572 -40.48 -24.37 -11.90
N SER A 573 -39.96 -23.87 -13.01
CA SER A 573 -39.28 -22.57 -13.15
C SER A 573 -40.28 -21.47 -13.52
N HIS A 574 -40.13 -20.25 -12.99
CA HIS A 574 -40.81 -19.06 -13.53
C HIS A 574 -39.93 -17.81 -13.59
N SER A 575 -40.03 -17.12 -14.72
CA SER A 575 -39.43 -15.84 -15.08
C SER A 575 -40.37 -14.67 -14.81
N SER A 576 -39.84 -13.46 -14.58
CA SER A 576 -40.60 -12.22 -14.82
C SER A 576 -39.72 -11.02 -15.14
N THR A 577 -40.18 -10.18 -16.06
CA THR A 577 -39.57 -8.90 -16.47
C THR A 577 -40.64 -7.82 -16.37
N ALA A 578 -40.33 -6.61 -15.85
CA ALA A 578 -40.78 -5.29 -16.38
C ALA A 578 -40.81 -4.12 -15.35
N LYS A 579 -40.14 -3.02 -15.73
CA LYS A 579 -40.59 -1.60 -15.77
C LYS A 579 -41.27 -0.91 -14.55
N GLN A 580 -40.50 0.04 -14.00
CA GLN A 580 -40.76 1.51 -13.90
C GLN A 580 -41.97 2.13 -13.16
N THR A 581 -41.66 3.33 -12.63
CA THR A 581 -42.52 4.51 -12.31
C THR A 581 -43.07 4.55 -10.87
N LEU A 582 -43.18 5.65 -10.11
CA LEU A 582 -42.53 6.97 -9.85
C LEU A 582 -43.49 7.67 -8.83
N VAL A 583 -43.05 8.76 -8.17
CA VAL A 583 -43.83 9.78 -7.42
C VAL A 583 -43.92 9.62 -5.89
N GLU A 584 -43.20 10.54 -5.20
CA GLU A 584 -43.60 11.50 -4.14
C GLU A 584 -44.80 11.17 -3.20
N SER A 585 -44.88 11.64 -1.95
CA SER A 585 -44.19 12.73 -1.23
C SER A 585 -43.78 12.25 0.21
N SER A 586 -43.56 13.02 1.29
CA SER A 586 -43.79 14.43 1.67
C SER A 586 -42.75 14.91 2.70
N THR A 587 -42.78 16.20 3.05
CA THR A 587 -41.90 16.88 4.03
C THR A 587 -42.55 17.10 5.40
N SER A 588 -41.73 17.33 6.43
CA SER A 588 -42.12 18.16 7.59
C SER A 588 -40.94 19.00 8.07
N HIS A 589 -41.03 20.32 7.90
CA HIS A 589 -40.08 21.28 8.46
C HIS A 589 -40.32 21.47 9.96
N CYS A 590 -39.27 21.85 10.70
CA CYS A 590 -39.44 22.78 11.81
C CYS A 590 -38.32 23.83 11.75
N THR A 591 -38.73 25.08 11.55
CA THR A 591 -37.89 26.27 11.69
C THR A 591 -37.65 26.56 13.16
N ASP A 592 -36.47 27.08 13.51
CA ASP A 592 -36.44 28.11 14.56
C ASP A 592 -35.29 29.11 14.36
N SER A 593 -35.50 30.33 14.85
CA SER A 593 -34.74 31.52 14.47
C SER A 593 -34.19 32.31 15.66
N SER A 594 -32.89 32.60 15.66
CA SER A 594 -32.30 33.76 16.35
C SER A 594 -30.93 34.06 15.72
N SER A 595 -30.74 35.10 14.92
CA SER A 595 -30.72 36.53 15.26
C SER A 595 -29.61 36.91 16.25
N GLU A 596 -28.61 37.65 15.74
CA GLU A 596 -27.95 38.80 16.39
C GLU A 596 -27.21 38.65 17.75
N SER A 597 -26.11 39.37 18.04
CA SER A 597 -25.21 40.21 17.22
C SER A 597 -23.99 40.66 18.06
N ARG A 598 -23.13 41.50 17.45
CA ARG A 598 -22.29 42.57 18.07
C ARG A 598 -20.88 42.27 18.62
N ARG A 599 -19.94 42.90 17.88
CA ARG A 599 -18.91 43.87 18.34
C ARG A 599 -17.70 43.31 19.11
N LYS A 600 -16.49 43.34 18.52
CA LYS A 600 -15.60 44.52 18.29
C LYS A 600 -14.98 45.12 19.56
N ARG A 601 -13.67 44.88 19.73
CA ARG A 601 -12.54 45.78 20.09
C ARG A 601 -11.28 44.89 20.01
N ARG A 602 -10.26 45.09 19.18
CA ARG A 602 -9.46 46.27 18.75
C ARG A 602 -8.58 46.87 19.86
N ILE A 603 -7.29 46.54 19.77
CA ILE A 603 -6.02 47.24 20.11
C ILE A 603 -4.96 46.20 19.64
N GLN A 604 -4.08 46.35 18.64
CA GLN A 604 -3.36 47.46 17.99
C GLN A 604 -2.26 48.10 18.84
N MET A 605 -1.01 47.64 18.65
CA MET A 605 0.30 48.36 18.55
C MET A 605 1.38 47.27 18.29
N ARG A 606 2.21 47.34 17.23
CA ARG A 606 3.46 48.14 17.05
C ARG A 606 4.59 47.67 18.01
N ASN A 607 5.87 47.59 17.61
CA ASN A 607 6.52 47.72 16.29
C ASN A 607 8.00 47.22 16.38
N ALA A 608 8.68 47.09 15.23
CA ALA A 608 10.14 46.99 15.06
C ALA A 608 10.85 45.73 15.62
N GLY A 609 12.02 45.30 15.10
CA GLY A 609 12.76 45.78 13.93
C GLY A 609 14.28 45.49 14.03
N CYS A 610 14.95 45.35 12.87
CA CYS A 610 16.37 44.94 12.68
C CYS A 610 16.67 43.44 12.93
N LYS A 611 17.42 42.69 12.11
CA LYS A 611 18.75 42.90 11.44
C LYS A 611 19.88 42.93 12.49
N ASN A 612 21.01 42.22 12.38
CA ASN A 612 21.80 41.69 11.23
C ASN A 612 22.77 40.57 11.76
N THR A 613 23.03 39.47 11.02
CA THR A 613 24.29 39.06 10.32
C THR A 613 25.46 38.46 11.16
N ASP A 614 26.26 37.63 10.46
CA ASP A 614 27.59 37.05 10.76
C ASP A 614 27.62 35.94 11.84
N GLU A 615 28.06 34.70 11.54
CA GLU A 615 29.37 34.17 11.06
C GLU A 615 30.42 34.03 12.18
N GLY A 616 31.05 32.84 12.25
CA GLY A 616 32.02 32.48 13.28
C GLY A 616 32.14 30.96 13.46
N GLU A 617 33.16 30.37 12.84
CA GLU A 617 33.64 29.01 13.13
C GLU A 617 34.42 28.99 14.45
N GLU A 618 34.48 27.86 15.16
CA GLU A 618 35.74 27.16 15.51
C GLU A 618 35.50 25.89 16.32
N GLN A 619 36.54 25.05 16.37
CA GLN A 619 36.55 23.69 16.93
C GLN A 619 36.90 23.68 18.43
N ALA A 620 36.48 22.64 19.14
CA ALA A 620 37.24 22.09 20.25
C ALA A 620 36.89 20.61 20.45
N GLU A 621 37.91 19.74 20.39
CA GLU A 621 37.85 18.37 20.93
C GLU A 621 38.07 18.44 22.45
N GLU A 622 37.47 17.53 23.22
CA GLU A 622 38.15 16.98 24.40
C GLU A 622 37.53 15.63 24.81
N GLU A 623 38.38 14.71 25.24
CA GLU A 623 38.04 13.33 25.60
C GLU A 623 37.40 13.24 27.00
N SER A 624 36.59 12.21 27.24
CA SER A 624 36.49 11.64 28.59
C SER A 624 36.15 10.16 28.58
N ASN A 625 36.74 9.44 29.54
CA ASN A 625 36.87 7.99 29.53
C ASN A 625 35.80 7.26 30.37
N SER A 626 35.57 6.01 29.99
CA SER A 626 35.16 4.88 30.85
C SER A 626 33.90 4.98 31.73
N ALA A 627 32.95 4.08 31.50
CA ALA A 627 32.72 2.95 32.43
C ALA A 627 31.99 1.80 31.71
N PHE A 628 32.49 0.57 31.84
CA PHE A 628 31.75 -0.65 31.51
C PHE A 628 30.78 -0.97 32.66
N GLU A 629 29.55 -1.39 32.33
CA GLU A 629 28.75 -2.24 33.21
C GLU A 629 28.52 -3.59 32.50
N GLU A 630 29.12 -4.65 33.06
CA GLU A 630 28.87 -6.02 32.62
C GLU A 630 27.46 -6.45 33.04
N VAL A 631 26.59 -6.75 32.07
CA VAL A 631 25.37 -7.51 32.32
C VAL A 631 25.60 -8.95 31.90
N GLN A 632 25.80 -9.83 32.89
CA GLN A 632 25.88 -11.27 32.68
C GLN A 632 24.56 -11.81 32.12
N GLN A 633 24.52 -12.07 30.81
CA GLN A 633 23.41 -12.78 30.20
C GLN A 633 23.64 -14.28 30.32
N VAL A 634 23.00 -14.89 31.32
CA VAL A 634 23.00 -16.34 31.54
C VAL A 634 22.41 -17.02 30.30
N GLY A 635 23.17 -17.96 29.73
CA GLY A 635 22.75 -18.71 28.54
C GLY A 635 21.48 -19.52 28.79
N LEU A 636 20.43 -19.21 28.04
CA LEU A 636 19.23 -20.04 27.92
C LEU A 636 19.28 -20.76 26.58
N SER A 637 19.85 -21.97 26.59
CA SER A 637 19.79 -22.91 25.48
C SER A 637 18.33 -23.29 25.23
N LEU A 638 17.72 -22.70 24.21
CA LEU A 638 16.42 -23.13 23.70
C LEU A 638 16.65 -24.27 22.70
N GLU A 639 16.80 -25.48 23.23
CA GLU A 639 16.66 -26.70 22.43
C GLU A 639 15.20 -26.80 21.95
N GLY A 640 14.95 -26.35 20.73
CA GLY A 640 13.71 -26.63 20.02
C GLY A 640 13.74 -28.09 19.56
N GLU A 641 12.82 -28.91 20.07
CA GLU A 641 12.68 -30.31 19.66
C GLU A 641 12.37 -30.39 18.15
N ASN A 642 13.36 -30.81 17.36
CA ASN A 642 13.14 -31.22 15.97
C ASN A 642 12.28 -32.50 15.95
N PRO A 643 11.10 -32.52 15.32
CA PRO A 643 10.42 -33.77 15.03
C PRO A 643 11.19 -34.49 13.92
N HIS A 644 11.90 -35.57 14.26
CA HIS A 644 12.58 -36.43 13.30
C HIS A 644 11.65 -36.86 12.16
N SER A 645 12.08 -36.58 10.94
CA SER A 645 11.68 -37.29 9.72
C SER A 645 12.88 -37.25 8.78
N ASP A 646 13.35 -38.41 8.35
CA ASP A 646 14.54 -38.51 7.50
C ASP A 646 14.31 -37.80 6.15
N SER A 647 14.93 -36.63 5.96
CA SER A 647 15.14 -35.99 4.66
C SER A 647 16.55 -36.31 4.15
N ASN A 648 16.69 -36.55 2.85
CA ASN A 648 18.00 -36.48 2.21
C ASN A 648 18.44 -35.02 2.22
N ASP A 649 19.27 -34.63 3.18
CA ASP A 649 19.77 -33.26 3.31
C ASP A 649 20.77 -32.95 2.19
N LEU A 650 20.22 -32.41 1.10
CA LEU A 650 20.97 -32.01 -0.08
C LEU A 650 21.70 -30.69 0.19
N SER A 651 22.92 -30.77 0.72
CA SER A 651 23.74 -29.62 1.08
C SER A 651 25.19 -29.71 0.63
N TRP A 652 25.77 -28.55 0.29
CA TRP A 652 27.19 -28.31 0.15
C TRP A 652 27.66 -27.30 1.19
N GLU A 653 28.86 -27.51 1.75
CA GLU A 653 29.52 -26.66 2.73
C GLU A 653 30.98 -26.45 2.31
N SER A 654 31.50 -25.23 2.45
CA SER A 654 32.92 -24.93 2.21
C SER A 654 33.80 -25.68 3.21
N SER A 655 34.92 -26.20 2.72
CA SER A 655 35.97 -26.86 3.53
C SER A 655 36.50 -26.00 4.68
N SER A 656 36.29 -24.69 4.61
CA SER A 656 36.75 -23.71 5.58
C SER A 656 35.66 -23.25 6.57
N TRP A 657 34.38 -23.55 6.31
CA TRP A 657 33.23 -23.03 7.08
C TRP A 657 33.24 -23.51 8.53
N ALA A 658 33.37 -24.81 8.80
CA ALA A 658 33.39 -25.36 10.17
C ALA A 658 34.45 -24.74 11.12
N LYS A 659 35.50 -24.10 10.57
CA LYS A 659 36.46 -23.29 11.36
C LYS A 659 35.99 -21.84 11.47
N GLN A 660 35.64 -21.22 10.35
CA GLN A 660 35.22 -19.81 10.29
C GLN A 660 33.95 -19.56 11.11
N GLN A 661 33.02 -20.51 11.19
CA GLN A 661 31.80 -20.42 12.00
C GLN A 661 32.09 -20.20 13.50
N GLN A 662 33.27 -20.61 14.00
CA GLN A 662 33.72 -20.35 15.38
C GLN A 662 34.31 -18.94 15.56
N GLU A 663 34.70 -18.28 14.46
CA GLU A 663 35.29 -16.93 14.42
C GLU A 663 34.27 -15.85 14.01
N VAL A 664 33.13 -16.26 13.44
CA VAL A 664 31.97 -15.40 13.14
C VAL A 664 31.41 -14.86 14.45
N SER A 665 31.44 -13.54 14.61
CA SER A 665 30.88 -12.85 15.78
C SER A 665 29.35 -12.75 15.74
N GLU A 666 28.74 -12.80 14.55
CA GLU A 666 27.28 -12.81 14.41
C GLU A 666 26.80 -13.50 13.11
N HIS A 667 25.78 -14.37 13.24
CA HIS A 667 25.14 -15.07 12.12
C HIS A 667 23.67 -14.64 12.01
N LEU A 668 23.34 -13.91 10.95
CA LEU A 668 22.02 -13.35 10.68
C LEU A 668 21.09 -14.40 10.03
N CYS A 669 20.55 -15.30 10.86
CA CYS A 669 19.69 -16.42 10.45
C CYS A 669 18.23 -16.03 10.12
N GLN A 670 17.95 -14.75 9.86
CA GLN A 670 16.56 -14.25 9.71
C GLN A 670 15.97 -14.52 8.30
N GLY A 671 16.79 -14.96 7.34
CA GLY A 671 16.42 -15.15 5.93
C GLY A 671 15.64 -16.43 5.61
N GLY A 672 14.50 -16.67 6.26
CA GLY A 672 13.63 -17.80 5.94
C GLY A 672 12.78 -17.57 4.68
N LEU A 673 12.39 -18.65 3.98
CA LEU A 673 11.37 -18.57 2.93
C LEU A 673 9.97 -18.53 3.56
N TRP A 674 9.18 -17.51 3.22
CA TRP A 674 7.84 -17.34 3.77
C TRP A 674 6.75 -17.60 2.73
N GLN A 675 5.52 -17.87 3.19
CA GLN A 675 4.38 -18.07 2.28
C GLN A 675 4.15 -16.85 1.38
N ASP A 676 4.37 -15.64 1.92
CA ASP A 676 4.29 -14.33 1.25
C ASP A 676 5.39 -14.09 0.19
N SER A 677 6.42 -14.93 0.16
CA SER A 677 7.52 -14.91 -0.81
C SER A 677 7.20 -15.68 -2.09
N ILE A 678 6.18 -16.57 -2.07
CA ILE A 678 5.87 -17.47 -3.19
C ILE A 678 4.60 -16.96 -3.90
N CYS A 679 4.65 -16.90 -5.24
CA CYS A 679 3.47 -16.58 -6.05
C CYS A 679 2.41 -17.68 -5.92
N ARG A 680 1.14 -17.31 -5.78
CA ARG A 680 0.01 -18.25 -5.77
C ARG A 680 -0.78 -18.14 -7.06
N ARG A 681 -1.26 -19.27 -7.58
CA ARG A 681 -2.20 -19.27 -8.70
C ARG A 681 -3.50 -18.55 -8.32
N PHE A 682 -4.07 -17.81 -9.25
CA PHE A 682 -5.37 -17.17 -9.04
C PHE A 682 -6.53 -18.13 -9.32
N THR A 683 -7.49 -18.19 -8.39
CA THR A 683 -8.79 -18.82 -8.58
C THR A 683 -9.88 -17.79 -8.27
N LEU A 684 -11.04 -17.89 -8.92
CA LEU A 684 -12.15 -16.96 -8.70
C LEU A 684 -12.76 -17.13 -7.29
N ASP A 685 -12.74 -18.34 -6.75
CA ASP A 685 -13.27 -18.66 -5.43
C ASP A 685 -12.38 -18.11 -4.29
N GLU A 686 -11.05 -18.20 -4.42
CA GLU A 686 -10.12 -17.65 -3.43
C GLU A 686 -9.85 -16.15 -3.62
N LYS A 687 -10.42 -15.49 -4.64
CA LYS A 687 -10.17 -14.08 -5.03
C LYS A 687 -10.06 -13.13 -3.83
N ASN A 688 -11.05 -13.17 -2.93
CA ASN A 688 -11.11 -12.27 -1.78
C ASN A 688 -9.97 -12.51 -0.77
N VAL A 689 -9.56 -13.78 -0.59
CA VAL A 689 -8.49 -14.16 0.32
C VAL A 689 -7.13 -13.82 -0.28
N LEU A 690 -6.94 -14.07 -1.59
CA LEU A 690 -5.74 -13.69 -2.35
C LEU A 690 -5.54 -12.17 -2.39
N LEU A 691 -6.61 -11.40 -2.57
CA LEU A 691 -6.58 -9.94 -2.46
C LEU A 691 -6.23 -9.49 -1.04
N GLN A 692 -6.84 -10.06 0.00
CA GLN A 692 -6.53 -9.70 1.39
C GLN A 692 -5.06 -10.00 1.75
N TRP A 693 -4.52 -11.12 1.27
CA TRP A 693 -3.15 -11.57 1.53
C TRP A 693 -2.08 -10.77 0.76
N SER A 694 -2.34 -10.41 -0.51
CA SER A 694 -1.40 -9.63 -1.32
C SER A 694 -1.36 -8.13 -0.97
N ASN A 695 -2.39 -7.59 -0.31
CA ASN A 695 -2.48 -6.19 0.10
C ASN A 695 -1.76 -5.87 1.43
N LEU A 696 -1.67 -4.58 1.75
CA LEU A 696 -1.29 -4.11 3.08
C LEU A 696 -2.44 -4.30 4.08
N GLN A 697 -2.10 -4.36 5.37
CA GLN A 697 -3.04 -4.35 6.48
C GLN A 697 -3.98 -3.13 6.39
N PRO A 698 -5.31 -3.27 6.49
CA PRO A 698 -6.22 -2.13 6.37
C PRO A 698 -6.30 -1.29 7.66
N THR A 699 -6.47 0.03 7.50
CA THR A 699 -6.69 0.99 8.62
C THR A 699 -7.88 0.58 9.50
N ARG A 700 -8.92 -0.01 8.90
CA ARG A 700 -10.15 -0.46 9.56
C ARG A 700 -10.40 -1.92 9.23
N TRP A 701 -10.84 -2.70 10.21
CA TRP A 701 -11.27 -4.07 10.00
C TRP A 701 -12.60 -4.12 9.24
N THR A 702 -12.71 -5.04 8.28
CA THR A 702 -13.97 -5.34 7.57
C THR A 702 -14.36 -6.81 7.76
N PRO A 703 -15.66 -7.12 7.93
CA PRO A 703 -16.16 -8.48 8.05
C PRO A 703 -16.19 -9.18 6.68
N LEU A 704 -15.02 -9.54 6.15
CA LEU A 704 -14.93 -10.33 4.92
C LEU A 704 -15.20 -11.80 5.25
N ARG A 705 -16.15 -12.42 4.54
CA ARG A 705 -16.33 -13.89 4.57
C ARG A 705 -15.11 -14.52 3.91
N THR A 706 -14.15 -14.94 4.73
CA THR A 706 -13.02 -15.73 4.26
C THR A 706 -13.48 -17.17 4.08
N ALA A 707 -13.14 -17.76 2.94
CA ALA A 707 -13.07 -19.21 2.82
C ALA A 707 -11.95 -19.75 3.74
N ASP A 708 -11.86 -21.07 3.85
CA ASP A 708 -10.82 -21.75 4.61
C ASP A 708 -9.40 -21.46 4.09
N ALA A 709 -8.40 -22.07 4.74
CA ALA A 709 -6.99 -21.85 4.45
C ALA A 709 -6.66 -21.91 2.95
N LEU A 710 -5.85 -20.94 2.48
CA LEU A 710 -5.36 -20.89 1.10
C LEU A 710 -4.76 -22.25 0.71
N SER A 711 -5.06 -22.70 -0.51
CA SER A 711 -4.60 -23.97 -1.06
C SER A 711 -3.06 -24.18 -0.91
N PRO A 712 -2.55 -25.43 -0.83
CA PRO A 712 -1.12 -25.71 -0.66
C PRO A 712 -0.23 -25.01 -1.70
N LEU A 713 1.01 -24.72 -1.30
CA LEU A 713 1.99 -24.04 -2.15
C LEU A 713 2.52 -24.99 -3.22
N LEU A 714 2.59 -24.51 -4.46
CA LEU A 714 3.30 -25.17 -5.56
C LEU A 714 4.65 -24.46 -5.75
N CYS A 715 5.63 -24.80 -4.91
CA CYS A 715 7.01 -24.36 -5.05
C CYS A 715 7.88 -25.60 -5.29
N PRO A 716 8.60 -25.71 -6.43
CA PRO A 716 9.38 -26.90 -6.76
C PRO A 716 10.50 -27.17 -5.74
N GLY A 717 11.01 -26.12 -5.10
CA GLY A 717 12.04 -26.12 -4.08
C GLY A 717 12.77 -24.77 -4.06
N TYR A 718 13.68 -24.58 -3.12
CA TYR A 718 14.51 -23.38 -3.03
C TYR A 718 15.88 -23.69 -2.45
N TYR A 719 16.83 -22.79 -2.64
CA TYR A 719 18.16 -22.89 -2.05
C TYR A 719 18.30 -21.90 -0.90
N HIS A 720 18.69 -22.41 0.26
CA HIS A 720 19.18 -21.65 1.40
C HIS A 720 20.69 -21.46 1.22
N VAL A 721 21.16 -20.21 1.31
CA VAL A 721 22.54 -19.84 0.98
C VAL A 721 23.10 -18.98 2.11
N THR A 722 24.16 -19.46 2.76
CA THR A 722 24.88 -18.70 3.79
C THR A 722 26.04 -17.95 3.15
N ILE A 723 25.99 -16.62 3.21
CA ILE A 723 27.01 -15.71 2.67
C ILE A 723 27.86 -15.20 3.84
N LEU A 724 29.14 -15.52 3.84
CA LEU A 724 30.13 -14.97 4.77
C LEU A 724 30.68 -13.65 4.22
N GLY A 725 30.50 -12.55 4.96
CA GLY A 725 31.06 -11.25 4.57
C GLY A 725 32.59 -11.30 4.48
N ILE A 726 33.18 -10.48 3.61
CA ILE A 726 34.63 -10.56 3.27
C ILE A 726 35.60 -10.48 4.48
N ASN A 727 35.21 -9.81 5.56
CA ASN A 727 35.99 -9.73 6.81
C ASN A 727 35.85 -10.96 7.73
N LYS A 728 35.07 -11.97 7.31
CA LYS A 728 34.77 -13.23 8.03
C LYS A 728 34.15 -13.09 9.43
N GLN A 729 33.64 -11.91 9.76
CA GLN A 729 33.01 -11.60 11.06
C GLN A 729 31.50 -11.83 11.07
N ILE A 730 30.81 -11.61 9.94
CA ILE A 730 29.35 -11.66 9.86
C ILE A 730 28.96 -12.64 8.76
N ALA A 731 28.10 -13.60 9.10
CA ALA A 731 27.42 -14.46 8.13
C ALA A 731 25.95 -14.04 8.01
N VAL A 732 25.37 -14.17 6.81
CA VAL A 732 23.94 -13.93 6.57
C VAL A 732 23.34 -15.06 5.75
N ASP A 733 22.17 -15.51 6.19
CA ASP A 733 21.37 -16.47 5.45
C ASP A 733 20.42 -15.76 4.49
N ALA A 734 20.37 -16.25 3.25
CA ALA A 734 19.54 -15.70 2.19
C ALA A 734 18.92 -16.82 1.34
N VAL A 735 17.75 -16.55 0.77
CA VAL A 735 17.01 -17.50 -0.08
C VAL A 735 17.22 -17.19 -1.55
N TYR A 736 17.54 -18.21 -2.33
CA TYR A 736 17.52 -18.19 -3.78
C TYR A 736 16.41 -19.12 -4.30
N ILE A 737 15.50 -18.57 -5.11
CA ILE A 737 14.47 -19.33 -5.84
C ILE A 737 14.81 -19.19 -7.33
N PRO A 738 15.19 -20.26 -8.04
CA PRO A 738 15.33 -20.21 -9.49
C PRO A 738 13.95 -20.19 -10.14
N VAL A 739 13.83 -19.44 -11.25
CA VAL A 739 12.70 -19.62 -12.17
C VAL A 739 12.88 -20.93 -12.93
N VAL A 740 11.87 -21.80 -12.96
CA VAL A 740 11.95 -23.12 -13.61
C VAL A 740 10.98 -23.30 -14.77
N SER A 741 9.93 -22.48 -14.85
CA SER A 741 8.92 -22.53 -15.90
C SER A 741 8.73 -21.19 -16.60
N SER A 742 8.63 -21.25 -17.92
CA SER A 742 8.23 -20.14 -18.79
C SER A 742 6.82 -19.57 -18.49
N SER A 743 5.99 -20.30 -17.72
CA SER A 743 4.69 -19.81 -17.26
C SER A 743 4.74 -18.94 -16.00
N GLU A 744 5.89 -18.83 -15.33
CA GLU A 744 6.04 -18.00 -14.14
C GLU A 744 6.13 -16.50 -14.48
N PRO A 745 5.53 -15.59 -13.69
CA PRO A 745 5.67 -14.15 -13.93
C PRO A 745 7.13 -13.70 -13.95
N GLN A 746 7.99 -14.30 -13.11
CA GLN A 746 9.41 -13.97 -13.03
C GLN A 746 10.20 -14.37 -14.28
N ALA A 747 9.65 -15.21 -15.17
CA ALA A 747 10.29 -15.62 -16.41
C ALA A 747 10.30 -14.50 -17.49
N VAL A 748 9.41 -13.51 -17.35
CA VAL A 748 9.29 -12.42 -18.32
C VAL A 748 10.56 -11.57 -18.34
N GLY A 749 11.21 -11.52 -19.51
CA GLY A 749 12.45 -10.77 -19.70
C GLY A 749 13.72 -11.49 -19.23
N LEU A 750 13.66 -12.80 -18.95
CA LEU A 750 14.87 -13.61 -18.77
C LEU A 750 15.67 -13.72 -20.09
N PRO A 751 17.01 -13.59 -20.05
CA PRO A 751 17.85 -13.95 -21.19
C PRO A 751 17.64 -15.44 -21.50
N GLN A 752 17.50 -15.76 -22.79
CA GLN A 752 17.34 -17.15 -23.26
C GLN A 752 18.68 -17.79 -23.62
N ASP A 753 19.79 -17.16 -23.23
CA ASP A 753 21.14 -17.67 -23.47
C ASP A 753 21.39 -18.95 -22.65
N PRO A 754 21.82 -20.05 -23.28
CA PRO A 754 21.98 -21.32 -22.60
C PRO A 754 23.17 -21.28 -21.62
N HIS A 755 22.98 -21.83 -20.42
CA HIS A 755 24.03 -22.02 -19.42
C HIS A 755 24.00 -23.45 -18.87
N GLY A 756 25.13 -23.92 -18.34
CA GLY A 756 25.33 -25.32 -17.93
C GLY A 756 24.74 -25.70 -16.56
N ASN A 757 23.77 -24.95 -16.03
CA ASN A 757 23.15 -25.14 -14.70
C ASN A 757 24.12 -25.34 -13.51
N THR A 758 25.36 -24.82 -13.57
CA THR A 758 26.20 -24.79 -12.36
C THR A 758 25.59 -23.84 -11.34
N MET A 759 25.79 -24.10 -10.04
CA MET A 759 25.23 -23.31 -8.94
C MET A 759 25.47 -21.82 -9.11
N LEU A 760 26.71 -21.44 -9.46
CA LEU A 760 27.08 -20.06 -9.73
C LEU A 760 26.35 -19.51 -10.97
N SER A 761 26.24 -20.28 -12.05
CA SER A 761 25.48 -19.85 -13.24
C SER A 761 24.01 -19.58 -12.93
N CYS A 762 23.37 -20.42 -12.10
CA CYS A 762 21.98 -20.25 -11.65
C CYS A 762 21.85 -19.01 -10.75
N LEU A 763 22.75 -18.83 -9.79
CA LEU A 763 22.78 -17.63 -8.92
C LEU A 763 23.02 -16.33 -9.69
N SER A 764 23.72 -16.38 -10.83
CA SER A 764 23.96 -15.24 -11.72
C SER A 764 22.84 -14.99 -12.75
N SER A 765 22.21 -16.04 -13.29
CA SER A 765 21.14 -15.94 -14.30
C SER A 765 19.75 -15.74 -13.68
N GLY A 766 19.51 -16.35 -12.52
CA GLY A 766 18.23 -16.38 -11.82
C GLY A 766 17.22 -17.38 -12.38
N PHE A 767 17.64 -18.40 -13.13
CA PHE A 767 16.76 -19.45 -13.67
C PHE A 767 17.50 -20.78 -13.92
N LEU A 768 16.75 -21.85 -14.19
CA LEU A 768 17.28 -23.13 -14.69
C LEU A 768 17.08 -23.24 -16.21
N CYS A 769 18.10 -23.67 -16.93
CA CYS A 769 18.10 -23.78 -18.39
C CYS A 769 17.97 -25.24 -18.86
N PRO A 770 17.10 -25.57 -19.84
CA PRO A 770 16.05 -24.72 -20.41
C PRO A 770 14.89 -24.50 -19.42
N LEU A 771 14.15 -23.41 -19.60
CA LEU A 771 12.90 -23.20 -18.87
C LEU A 771 11.85 -24.22 -19.34
N SER A 772 11.22 -24.92 -18.41
CA SER A 772 10.13 -25.84 -18.74
C SER A 772 8.96 -25.10 -19.41
N ASN A 773 8.32 -25.75 -20.38
CA ASN A 773 7.21 -25.19 -21.15
C ASN A 773 5.99 -26.10 -21.10
N THR A 774 5.00 -25.72 -20.30
CA THR A 774 3.75 -26.47 -20.09
C THR A 774 2.86 -26.59 -21.34
N ALA A 775 3.21 -25.93 -22.46
CA ALA A 775 2.49 -26.07 -23.73
C ALA A 775 2.98 -27.26 -24.59
N ASN A 776 4.21 -27.75 -24.38
CA ASN A 776 4.78 -28.88 -25.11
C ASN A 776 5.01 -30.03 -24.13
N ASN A 777 4.41 -31.20 -24.39
CA ASN A 777 4.67 -32.44 -23.63
C ASN A 777 6.05 -33.06 -23.95
N SER A 778 7.07 -32.23 -24.17
CA SER A 778 8.47 -32.63 -24.28
C SER A 778 9.07 -32.59 -22.87
N GLU A 779 9.32 -33.77 -22.30
CA GLU A 779 10.09 -33.94 -21.07
C GLU A 779 11.58 -33.60 -21.32
N GLU A 780 11.87 -32.32 -21.53
CA GLU A 780 13.23 -31.81 -21.31
C GLU A 780 13.49 -31.86 -19.80
N THR A 781 14.29 -32.84 -19.38
CA THR A 781 14.64 -33.05 -17.98
C THR A 781 15.43 -31.87 -17.45
N LEU A 782 14.77 -31.01 -16.66
CA LEU A 782 15.42 -30.02 -15.81
C LEU A 782 16.50 -30.71 -14.97
N SER A 783 17.70 -30.10 -14.89
CA SER A 783 18.77 -30.61 -14.03
C SER A 783 18.28 -30.81 -12.61
N SER A 784 18.58 -31.96 -12.01
CA SER A 784 18.16 -32.24 -10.64
C SER A 784 18.84 -31.28 -9.65
N PRO A 785 18.21 -30.99 -8.50
CA PRO A 785 18.85 -30.19 -7.45
C PRO A 785 20.19 -30.79 -7.00
N GLU A 786 20.33 -32.12 -7.07
CA GLU A 786 21.55 -32.87 -6.76
C GLU A 786 22.69 -32.54 -7.75
N GLU A 787 22.41 -32.53 -9.06
CA GLU A 787 23.38 -32.13 -10.10
C GLU A 787 23.86 -30.69 -9.91
N ILE A 788 22.94 -29.77 -9.62
CA ILE A 788 23.26 -28.35 -9.43
C ILE A 788 24.12 -28.18 -8.17
N LEU A 789 23.78 -28.85 -7.06
CA LEU A 789 24.57 -28.85 -5.83
C LEU A 789 25.96 -29.49 -5.99
N ALA A 790 26.10 -30.52 -6.83
CA ALA A 790 27.40 -31.14 -7.10
C ALA A 790 28.42 -30.15 -7.71
N THR A 791 27.94 -29.08 -8.38
CA THR A 791 28.80 -28.01 -8.90
C THR A 791 29.11 -26.90 -7.88
N ALA A 792 28.51 -26.92 -6.69
CA ALA A 792 28.69 -25.86 -5.69
C ALA A 792 30.14 -25.74 -5.18
N SER A 793 30.99 -26.77 -5.38
CA SER A 793 32.44 -26.67 -5.15
C SER A 793 33.13 -25.59 -6.00
N GLU A 794 32.53 -25.12 -7.10
CA GLU A 794 33.00 -23.95 -7.85
C GLU A 794 32.95 -22.64 -7.03
N LEU A 795 32.20 -22.61 -5.92
CA LEU A 795 32.08 -21.47 -5.02
C LEU A 795 33.16 -21.42 -3.93
N GLU A 796 33.91 -22.51 -3.72
CA GLU A 796 34.97 -22.59 -2.71
C GLU A 796 35.97 -21.43 -2.89
N ASP A 797 36.27 -20.74 -1.79
CA ASP A 797 37.10 -19.54 -1.70
C ASP A 797 36.75 -18.38 -2.65
N THR A 798 35.68 -18.46 -3.45
CA THR A 798 35.37 -17.48 -4.50
C THR A 798 34.74 -16.22 -3.92
N HIS A 799 35.42 -15.08 -4.13
CA HIS A 799 34.87 -13.77 -3.79
C HIS A 799 33.80 -13.35 -4.79
N VAL A 800 32.63 -12.96 -4.26
CA VAL A 800 31.46 -12.55 -5.05
C VAL A 800 30.85 -11.25 -4.53
N VAL A 801 30.08 -10.59 -5.38
CA VAL A 801 29.14 -9.53 -4.98
C VAL A 801 27.73 -10.09 -5.07
N CYS A 802 27.04 -10.17 -3.93
CA CYS A 802 25.65 -10.61 -3.86
C CYS A 802 24.74 -9.38 -3.77
N ILE A 803 23.88 -9.17 -4.76
CA ILE A 803 22.74 -8.26 -4.59
C ILE A 803 21.69 -9.01 -3.77
N LEU A 804 21.17 -8.38 -2.72
CA LEU A 804 20.12 -8.86 -1.85
C LEU A 804 18.91 -7.94 -1.93
N ASP A 805 17.72 -8.53 -2.02
CA ASP A 805 16.43 -7.85 -1.90
C ASP A 805 15.81 -8.19 -0.54
N LEU A 806 15.60 -7.18 0.30
CA LEU A 806 15.13 -7.32 1.68
C LEU A 806 13.67 -6.88 1.79
N CYS A 807 12.83 -7.63 2.52
CA CYS A 807 11.45 -7.22 2.82
C CYS A 807 10.95 -7.67 4.20
N HIS A 808 10.41 -6.75 5.00
CA HIS A 808 9.81 -7.11 6.30
C HIS A 808 8.34 -7.53 6.12
N LEU A 809 8.05 -8.83 6.16
CA LEU A 809 6.72 -9.39 5.85
C LEU A 809 5.71 -9.28 7.01
N GLY A 810 6.16 -8.97 8.23
CA GLY A 810 5.30 -8.58 9.35
C GLY A 810 5.38 -9.53 10.55
N GLY A 811 5.25 -8.99 11.77
CA GLY A 811 5.72 -9.68 12.97
C GLY A 811 7.24 -9.83 12.91
N ASP A 812 7.76 -10.98 13.31
CA ASP A 812 9.21 -11.27 13.31
C ASP A 812 9.71 -11.84 11.96
N LYS A 813 8.92 -11.64 10.89
CA LYS A 813 9.20 -12.20 9.56
C LYS A 813 9.93 -11.19 8.68
N VAL A 814 11.20 -11.48 8.38
CA VAL A 814 12.00 -10.77 7.40
C VAL A 814 12.38 -11.72 6.27
N GLU A 815 12.40 -11.19 5.05
CA GLU A 815 12.77 -11.89 3.83
C GLU A 815 14.11 -11.33 3.34
N VAL A 816 15.04 -12.21 2.97
CA VAL A 816 16.36 -11.89 2.42
C VAL A 816 16.53 -12.71 1.15
N MET A 817 16.20 -12.15 -0.01
CA MET A 817 16.26 -12.85 -1.29
C MET A 817 17.56 -12.56 -2.02
N ILE A 818 18.27 -13.58 -2.50
CA ILE A 818 19.37 -13.40 -3.44
C ILE A 818 18.83 -12.91 -4.78
N SER A 819 19.47 -11.86 -5.28
CA SER A 819 19.02 -11.09 -6.43
C SER A 819 19.74 -11.44 -7.71
N LYS A 820 21.06 -11.37 -7.62
CA LYS A 820 22.04 -11.85 -8.57
C LYS A 820 23.37 -11.94 -7.84
N VAL A 821 24.14 -12.97 -8.14
CA VAL A 821 25.54 -13.10 -7.71
C VAL A 821 26.45 -12.74 -8.88
N TYR A 822 27.44 -11.89 -8.63
CA TYR A 822 28.45 -11.48 -9.60
C TYR A 822 29.82 -12.00 -9.16
N ARG A 823 30.62 -12.48 -10.12
CA ARG A 823 32.06 -12.68 -9.92
C ARG A 823 32.74 -11.30 -9.82
N LEU A 824 33.89 -11.20 -9.15
CA LEU A 824 34.67 -9.95 -9.16
C LEU A 824 35.13 -9.52 -10.58
N THR A 825 35.21 -10.43 -11.54
CA THR A 825 35.47 -10.11 -12.96
C THR A 825 34.28 -9.44 -13.67
N GLU A 826 33.09 -9.51 -13.07
CA GLU A 826 31.84 -8.93 -13.57
C GLU A 826 31.51 -7.61 -12.83
N VAL A 827 32.48 -7.05 -12.11
CA VAL A 827 32.37 -5.78 -11.37
C VAL A 827 33.17 -4.70 -12.10
N SER A 828 32.56 -3.52 -12.28
CA SER A 828 33.22 -2.32 -12.79
C SER A 828 33.14 -1.17 -11.78
N LEU A 829 34.19 -0.36 -11.75
CA LEU A 829 34.25 0.90 -10.99
C LEU A 829 34.08 2.04 -12.00
N ASP A 830 33.16 2.97 -11.70
CA ASP A 830 32.92 4.21 -12.48
C ASP A 830 33.77 5.39 -11.95
#